data_AF-A0AAN5CMV6-F1
#
_entry.id   AF-A0AAN5CMV6-F1
#
_cell.length_a   1.000
_cell.length_b   1.000
_cell.length_c   1.000
_cell.angle_alpha   90.00
_cell.angle_beta   90.00
_cell.angle_gamma   90.00
#
_symmetry.space_group_name_H-M   'P 1'
#
loop_
_entity.id
_entity.type
_entity.pdbx_description
1 polymer ?
#
loop_
_entity_poly.entity_id
_entity_poly.type
_entity_poly.pdbx_seq_one_letter_code
_entity_poly.pdbx_strand_id
1 'polypeptide(L)'
;MIYPAMLIPLLIVAARADYSDEFRIHEGASIGTVLTASPELKRKLDRVSNCYSTLDTSVPWIELQEFSNVLHTTESLNYVNLNTREQLQGSLTMMCPGNKVLTFPFSVHITKMNRHAPSFKKDSLEINVPLGSPVGALLTQLEVTDHDAVIYNSQRTLSFKDTKSIGDSLFSISNDGSITLKTSIPASEAYKKIQMQVVAVDYGSPQRYSETNITIVPVTVSQVRHLKMNVASGRYQIFEWEPPEYGIPDKYRLVIRREEHTLVDEEVDAKATRALTRVKIGKDWDVTYSVAAVSFMGETASPKEQFKIIHGKLECVGECSHGGLPLCYFGPLNSLQQYEDSEGRHCECFPGFTGVSCDKKESCPSEKRVDTYGGLDWPETGVNASARLSCPYNDKSEEIWRPCEWNSLEGRAQWGKTKGHERCQTQTSILMHLGMHATFAEKADQISSINTVSSYLAKLLNVPSFAKSGPAHFDLKIAQHMTMVLDAVTRVNYTKIQERTKANVTETKLQLLSRISALSSRLPPPFQLAADRDSKNNISFNAIEWQPGTENFRQQVGESCYLQLPMIDVESVMRAVCMTNSSLVDTIDHRNPVLMMNVDNPDKIVFSKITFGLRTFNSSENYTCVYYDEIERAWSNRGIRHISQRGGYVECETSHLSLFSLLPESAFSSSSSMLRDLAVLLPTVTSFIAIVCGVFLLFLAAIQRGPSIDYPLLVFLFLAFIIHALHLLTLLAPQLGDPFLQAPTLHLVYQFCVISACALVMLLAQSIYAVIMQYKCNDDKPEPPLCSSFCSTLFFGIIIPALLTSTTYFFAQQSRHELTRVFTRLDWLFILNFLSPSLLFCSLTIVFCLSSLRAASNCSSRASSSLSLSPASHSSSMLLLLILLLLGHIVLFVFRAYSDGLVAALFVICQLAYCLVSFIFAGYLFRLRYMQLNGDELSTRTIETKSRAVLSHVDRRPEEPDCSALLHSPHNPSDDLSCSSFGVNGCKNGNGNTLSSSYYQSHSSSHNNQVIVRSLKSTPSPPPLMLDSPNGFSMTASLFERAPMVSIV
;
A
#
# COMPACT_ATOMS: atom_id res chain seq x y z
N MET A 1 29.73 -84.71 -22.28
CA MET A 1 29.03 -85.87 -22.91
C MET A 1 28.24 -85.33 -24.10
N ILE A 2 28.08 -85.98 -25.25
CA ILE A 2 28.70 -87.18 -25.83
C ILE A 2 28.63 -87.02 -27.38
N TYR A 3 29.75 -87.15 -28.07
CA TYR A 3 29.91 -87.39 -29.53
C TYR A 3 29.80 -88.93 -29.78
N PRO A 4 29.91 -89.55 -30.99
CA PRO A 4 30.17 -89.02 -32.35
C PRO A 4 29.38 -89.71 -33.52
N ALA A 5 29.84 -89.47 -34.76
CA ALA A 5 29.97 -90.45 -35.88
C ALA A 5 28.70 -90.83 -36.70
N MET A 6 28.78 -91.26 -37.98
CA MET A 6 29.87 -91.33 -39.00
C MET A 6 29.43 -90.54 -40.26
N LEU A 7 30.28 -90.09 -41.19
CA LEU A 7 30.92 -90.77 -42.36
C LEU A 7 31.54 -89.63 -43.24
N ILE A 8 32.51 -89.77 -44.16
CA ILE A 8 33.63 -90.69 -44.41
C ILE A 8 34.70 -89.87 -45.21
N PRO A 9 36.01 -90.24 -45.27
CA PRO A 9 37.06 -89.33 -45.76
C PRO A 9 37.52 -89.58 -47.21
N LEU A 10 38.28 -88.63 -47.77
CA LEU A 10 39.20 -88.84 -48.89
C LEU A 10 40.60 -88.25 -48.61
N LEU A 11 41.61 -88.90 -49.20
CA LEU A 11 42.96 -88.39 -49.45
C LEU A 11 43.81 -87.97 -48.24
N ILE A 12 44.28 -88.99 -47.51
CA ILE A 12 45.70 -88.99 -47.14
C ILE A 12 46.51 -89.13 -48.43
N VAL A 13 47.23 -88.08 -48.82
CA VAL A 13 48.40 -88.19 -49.72
C VAL A 13 49.56 -87.51 -49.02
N ALA A 14 50.62 -88.27 -48.75
CA ALA A 14 51.79 -87.77 -48.03
C ALA A 14 52.69 -86.93 -48.96
N ALA A 15 52.42 -85.63 -49.06
CA ALA A 15 53.28 -84.65 -49.71
C ALA A 15 54.07 -83.83 -48.68
N ARG A 16 54.79 -84.50 -47.77
CA ARG A 16 55.57 -83.83 -46.69
C ARG A 16 56.93 -83.35 -47.20
N ALA A 17 56.90 -82.42 -48.16
CA ALA A 17 58.06 -81.67 -48.65
C ALA A 17 57.96 -80.23 -48.12
N ASP A 18 58.43 -80.03 -46.88
CA ASP A 18 58.27 -78.78 -46.11
C ASP A 18 59.29 -77.70 -46.53
N TYR A 19 59.15 -77.21 -47.77
CA TYR A 19 59.84 -76.01 -48.26
C TYR A 19 59.03 -74.76 -47.88
N SER A 20 58.93 -74.47 -46.58
CA SER A 20 58.25 -73.26 -46.09
C SER A 20 58.98 -71.95 -46.47
N ASP A 21 60.27 -72.02 -46.77
CA ASP A 21 61.13 -70.87 -47.05
C ASP A 21 61.55 -70.81 -48.53
N GLU A 22 60.80 -70.03 -49.33
CA GLU A 22 61.10 -69.77 -50.74
C GLU A 22 61.14 -68.26 -51.05
N PHE A 23 61.95 -67.86 -52.02
CA PHE A 23 61.85 -66.59 -52.72
C PHE A 23 61.30 -66.81 -54.14
N ARG A 24 60.42 -65.92 -54.60
CA ARG A 24 59.72 -65.99 -55.89
C ARG A 24 60.21 -64.91 -56.85
N ILE A 25 60.42 -65.26 -58.11
CA ILE A 25 60.80 -64.32 -59.18
C ILE A 25 60.12 -64.69 -60.48
N HIS A 26 59.62 -63.74 -61.27
CA HIS A 26 58.90 -64.08 -62.49
C HIS A 26 59.80 -64.46 -63.68
N GLU A 27 59.29 -65.35 -64.54
CA GLU A 27 59.92 -65.93 -65.75
C GLU A 27 60.42 -64.95 -66.83
N GLY A 28 60.32 -63.64 -66.59
CA GLY A 28 60.71 -62.55 -67.49
C GLY A 28 61.15 -61.29 -66.74
N ALA A 29 61.75 -61.46 -65.57
CA ALA A 29 62.26 -60.37 -64.75
C ALA A 29 63.48 -59.70 -65.42
N SER A 30 63.49 -58.37 -65.48
CA SER A 30 64.66 -57.60 -65.92
C SER A 30 65.72 -57.49 -64.82
N ILE A 31 66.89 -56.95 -65.15
CA ILE A 31 67.88 -56.51 -64.15
C ILE A 31 67.21 -55.55 -63.15
N GLY A 32 67.56 -55.67 -61.87
CA GLY A 32 67.01 -54.85 -60.77
C GLY A 32 65.65 -55.29 -60.24
N THR A 33 65.10 -56.44 -60.67
CA THR A 33 63.80 -56.91 -60.18
C THR A 33 63.95 -57.55 -58.80
N VAL A 34 63.12 -57.11 -57.85
CA VAL A 34 63.09 -57.63 -56.48
C VAL A 34 62.45 -59.02 -56.42
N LEU A 35 63.08 -59.94 -55.67
CA LEU A 35 62.55 -61.26 -55.36
C LEU A 35 61.57 -61.20 -54.17
N THR A 36 60.42 -61.84 -54.31
CA THR A 36 59.35 -61.84 -53.31
C THR A 36 59.50 -63.03 -52.36
N ALA A 37 59.78 -62.79 -51.07
CA ALA A 37 59.81 -63.86 -50.07
C ALA A 37 58.40 -64.46 -49.84
N SER A 38 58.30 -65.77 -49.63
CA SER A 38 57.06 -66.44 -49.20
C SER A 38 56.54 -65.88 -47.87
N PRO A 39 55.23 -65.98 -47.55
CA PRO A 39 54.68 -65.41 -46.32
C PRO A 39 55.36 -65.92 -45.05
N GLU A 40 55.74 -67.20 -45.02
CA GLU A 40 56.42 -67.85 -43.90
C GLU A 40 57.87 -67.34 -43.74
N LEU A 41 58.62 -67.22 -44.84
CA LEU A 41 59.97 -66.65 -44.84
C LEU A 41 59.95 -65.16 -44.52
N LYS A 42 59.02 -64.40 -45.10
CA LYS A 42 58.83 -62.97 -44.83
C LYS A 42 58.61 -62.70 -43.34
N ARG A 43 57.71 -63.46 -42.68
CA ARG A 43 57.50 -63.40 -41.22
C ARG A 43 58.75 -63.77 -40.40
N LYS A 44 59.63 -64.64 -40.90
CA LYS A 44 60.92 -64.97 -40.25
C LYS A 44 61.90 -63.80 -40.38
N LEU A 45 62.04 -63.24 -41.59
CA LEU A 45 62.94 -62.13 -41.90
C LEU A 45 62.53 -60.81 -41.20
N ASP A 46 61.24 -60.48 -41.14
CA ASP A 46 60.78 -59.23 -40.54
C ASP A 46 61.07 -59.16 -39.02
N ARG A 47 61.10 -60.32 -38.33
CA ARG A 47 61.53 -60.44 -36.93
C ARG A 47 63.02 -60.18 -36.69
N VAL A 48 63.83 -60.20 -37.76
CA VAL A 48 65.29 -59.96 -37.75
C VAL A 48 65.69 -58.82 -38.68
N SER A 49 64.74 -57.94 -39.00
CA SER A 49 64.91 -56.75 -39.85
C SER A 49 66.03 -55.80 -39.39
N ASN A 50 66.31 -55.75 -38.08
CA ASN A 50 67.40 -54.98 -37.48
C ASN A 50 68.77 -55.70 -37.45
N CYS A 51 68.94 -56.79 -38.22
CA CYS A 51 70.17 -57.58 -38.26
C CYS A 51 70.87 -57.43 -39.62
N TYR A 52 72.21 -57.43 -39.63
CA TYR A 52 72.98 -57.36 -40.87
C TYR A 52 72.96 -58.70 -41.60
N SER A 53 72.72 -58.70 -42.91
CA SER A 53 72.57 -59.90 -43.73
C SER A 53 73.80 -60.17 -44.60
N THR A 54 74.14 -61.45 -44.73
CA THR A 54 75.13 -61.97 -45.68
C THR A 54 74.53 -63.13 -46.46
N LEU A 55 74.60 -63.09 -47.80
CA LEU A 55 74.06 -64.09 -48.71
C LEU A 55 75.13 -65.12 -49.09
N ASP A 56 74.75 -66.40 -49.04
CA ASP A 56 75.46 -67.52 -49.64
C ASP A 56 74.48 -68.28 -50.56
N THR A 57 74.83 -68.57 -51.82
CA THR A 57 73.85 -69.07 -52.81
C THR A 57 74.47 -69.83 -53.98
N SER A 58 73.75 -70.82 -54.50
CA SER A 58 74.05 -71.49 -55.78
C SER A 58 73.55 -70.72 -57.00
N VAL A 59 72.83 -69.61 -56.83
CA VAL A 59 72.15 -68.86 -57.89
C VAL A 59 72.99 -67.64 -58.30
N PRO A 60 73.59 -67.60 -59.51
CA PRO A 60 74.57 -66.58 -59.87
C PRO A 60 73.96 -65.22 -60.26
N TRP A 61 72.66 -65.17 -60.55
CA TRP A 61 71.95 -63.98 -61.05
C TRP A 61 71.15 -63.22 -59.98
N ILE A 62 71.38 -63.50 -58.68
CA ILE A 62 70.78 -62.77 -57.56
C ILE A 62 71.85 -62.10 -56.70
N GLU A 63 71.55 -60.90 -56.21
CA GLU A 63 72.40 -60.16 -55.29
C GLU A 63 71.57 -59.59 -54.13
N LEU A 64 72.20 -59.51 -52.96
CA LEU A 64 71.62 -58.93 -51.76
C LEU A 64 71.87 -57.43 -51.75
N GLN A 65 70.80 -56.63 -51.80
CA GLN A 65 70.91 -55.19 -51.69
C GLN A 65 71.38 -54.78 -50.29
N GLU A 66 72.39 -53.90 -50.23
CA GLU A 66 72.97 -53.43 -48.98
C GLU A 66 71.90 -52.86 -48.02
N PHE A 67 72.00 -53.23 -46.74
CA PHE A 67 71.17 -52.74 -45.62
C PHE A 67 69.65 -53.01 -45.68
N SER A 68 69.09 -53.61 -46.74
CA SER A 68 67.63 -53.75 -46.89
C SER A 68 67.07 -55.16 -46.66
N ASN A 69 67.92 -56.19 -46.58
CA ASN A 69 67.54 -57.62 -46.61
C ASN A 69 66.76 -58.04 -47.88
N VAL A 70 66.79 -57.23 -48.95
CA VAL A 70 66.09 -57.49 -50.21
C VAL A 70 67.04 -58.17 -51.21
N LEU A 71 66.60 -59.26 -51.81
CA LEU A 71 67.28 -59.89 -52.96
C LEU A 71 66.76 -59.28 -54.26
N HIS A 72 67.66 -59.00 -55.19
CA HIS A 72 67.33 -58.47 -56.53
C HIS A 72 68.11 -59.19 -57.63
N THR A 73 67.62 -59.14 -58.87
CA THR A 73 68.27 -59.77 -60.03
C THR A 73 69.39 -58.92 -60.61
N THR A 74 70.56 -59.53 -60.86
CA THR A 74 71.69 -58.89 -61.56
C THR A 74 71.64 -59.10 -63.08
N GLU A 75 70.95 -60.14 -63.54
CA GLU A 75 70.72 -60.44 -64.96
C GLU A 75 69.22 -60.42 -65.33
N SER A 76 68.91 -60.45 -66.63
CA SER A 76 67.53 -60.58 -67.12
C SER A 76 67.16 -62.04 -67.31
N LEU A 77 66.14 -62.51 -66.58
CA LEU A 77 65.61 -63.86 -66.75
C LEU A 77 64.91 -64.00 -68.11
N ASN A 78 65.33 -65.01 -68.87
CA ASN A 78 64.79 -65.36 -70.18
C ASN A 78 64.61 -66.88 -70.28
N TYR A 79 63.62 -67.32 -71.05
CA TYR A 79 63.16 -68.72 -71.13
C TYR A 79 64.23 -69.75 -71.51
N VAL A 80 65.36 -69.32 -72.08
CA VAL A 80 66.50 -70.17 -72.45
C VAL A 80 67.32 -70.61 -71.23
N ASN A 81 67.41 -69.78 -70.18
CA ASN A 81 68.22 -70.05 -68.99
C ASN A 81 67.46 -70.85 -67.90
N LEU A 82 66.22 -71.29 -68.17
CA LEU A 82 65.35 -71.97 -67.18
C LEU A 82 65.52 -73.50 -67.13
N ASN A 83 66.40 -74.08 -67.94
CA ASN A 83 66.43 -75.53 -68.23
C ASN A 83 67.48 -76.35 -67.45
N THR A 84 68.19 -75.77 -66.46
CA THR A 84 69.00 -76.57 -65.55
C THR A 84 68.13 -77.27 -64.50
N ARG A 85 68.33 -78.58 -64.28
CA ARG A 85 67.73 -79.33 -63.17
C ARG A 85 68.45 -79.07 -61.83
N GLU A 86 69.01 -77.88 -61.67
CA GLU A 86 69.83 -77.51 -60.52
C GLU A 86 68.94 -76.96 -59.41
N GLN A 87 69.32 -77.27 -58.17
CA GLN A 87 68.54 -76.89 -57.00
C GLN A 87 68.88 -75.43 -56.66
N LEU A 88 68.08 -74.49 -57.18
CA LEU A 88 68.20 -73.06 -56.92
C LEU A 88 67.98 -72.79 -55.43
N GLN A 89 69.08 -72.64 -54.68
CA GLN A 89 69.05 -72.57 -53.22
C GLN A 89 70.11 -71.59 -52.69
N GLY A 90 69.89 -71.12 -51.47
CA GLY A 90 70.86 -70.34 -50.74
C GLY A 90 70.60 -70.37 -49.24
N SER A 91 71.43 -69.67 -48.50
CA SER A 91 71.20 -69.35 -47.10
C SER A 91 71.48 -67.88 -46.85
N LEU A 92 70.56 -67.23 -46.14
CA LEU A 92 70.70 -65.84 -45.70
C LEU A 92 71.12 -65.87 -44.23
N THR A 93 72.39 -65.56 -43.96
CA THR A 93 72.92 -65.54 -42.60
C THR A 93 72.82 -64.14 -42.03
N MET A 94 72.13 -64.02 -40.89
CA MET A 94 71.83 -62.78 -40.19
C MET A 94 72.71 -62.64 -38.95
N MET A 95 73.40 -61.51 -38.83
CA MET A 95 74.19 -61.14 -37.65
C MET A 95 73.38 -60.12 -36.83
N CYS A 96 72.75 -60.60 -35.75
CA CYS A 96 71.90 -59.78 -34.88
C CYS A 96 72.66 -59.23 -33.66
N PRO A 97 72.19 -58.11 -33.07
CA PRO A 97 72.72 -57.58 -31.81
C PRO A 97 72.81 -58.65 -30.71
N GLY A 98 73.89 -58.61 -29.92
CA GLY A 98 74.15 -59.61 -28.87
C GLY A 98 74.81 -60.91 -29.37
N ASN A 99 75.62 -60.84 -30.43
CA ASN A 99 76.36 -61.96 -31.05
C ASN A 99 75.47 -63.15 -31.48
N LYS A 100 74.19 -62.89 -31.78
CA LYS A 100 73.25 -63.93 -32.21
C LYS A 100 73.28 -64.05 -33.73
N VAL A 101 73.91 -65.11 -34.23
CA VAL A 101 73.88 -65.48 -35.65
C VAL A 101 72.67 -66.39 -35.92
N LEU A 102 71.96 -66.14 -37.02
CA LEU A 102 70.80 -66.92 -37.47
C LEU A 102 70.89 -67.16 -38.98
N THR A 103 70.89 -68.42 -39.42
CA THR A 103 70.95 -68.78 -40.84
C THR A 103 69.59 -69.28 -41.33
N PHE A 104 69.08 -68.66 -42.39
CA PHE A 104 67.81 -69.00 -43.02
C PHE A 104 68.06 -69.64 -44.39
N PRO A 105 68.00 -70.98 -44.52
CA PRO A 105 68.06 -71.64 -45.83
C PRO A 105 66.79 -71.35 -46.63
N PHE A 106 66.91 -71.18 -47.94
CA PHE A 106 65.79 -70.91 -48.84
C PHE A 106 65.98 -71.54 -50.22
N SER A 107 64.89 -71.72 -50.96
CA SER A 107 64.90 -72.04 -52.39
C SER A 107 64.40 -70.86 -53.24
N VAL A 108 64.87 -70.72 -54.48
CA VAL A 108 64.35 -69.74 -55.44
C VAL A 108 63.42 -70.43 -56.43
N HIS A 109 62.18 -69.93 -56.53
CA HIS A 109 61.11 -70.47 -57.36
C HIS A 109 60.78 -69.48 -58.47
N ILE A 110 60.86 -69.93 -59.72
CA ILE A 110 60.55 -69.09 -60.89
C ILE A 110 59.06 -69.20 -61.20
N THR A 111 58.34 -68.09 -61.10
CA THR A 111 56.87 -68.00 -61.13
C THR A 111 56.35 -67.32 -62.41
N LYS A 112 55.02 -67.32 -62.58
CA LYS A 112 54.39 -66.44 -63.58
C LYS A 112 54.36 -65.00 -63.08
N MET A 113 54.47 -64.05 -64.01
CA MET A 113 54.43 -62.62 -63.70
C MET A 113 53.06 -62.20 -63.14
N ASN A 114 53.09 -61.52 -62.00
CA ASN A 114 51.92 -60.99 -61.30
C ASN A 114 51.28 -59.80 -62.04
N ARG A 115 49.96 -59.84 -62.23
CA ARG A 115 49.25 -58.91 -63.13
C ARG A 115 48.24 -58.02 -62.41
N HIS A 116 47.48 -58.57 -61.49
CA HIS A 116 46.51 -57.84 -60.69
C HIS A 116 47.17 -57.38 -59.39
N ALA A 117 46.59 -56.35 -58.76
CA ALA A 117 46.89 -56.01 -57.38
C ALA A 117 45.69 -56.41 -56.52
N PRO A 118 45.87 -56.58 -55.20
CA PRO A 118 44.76 -56.63 -54.26
C PRO A 118 43.86 -55.41 -54.46
N SER A 119 42.55 -55.57 -54.44
CA SER A 119 41.55 -54.52 -54.62
C SER A 119 40.64 -54.42 -53.42
N PHE A 120 40.48 -53.22 -52.86
CA PHE A 120 39.45 -52.93 -51.85
C PHE A 120 38.11 -52.68 -52.54
N LYS A 121 37.02 -53.19 -51.97
CA LYS A 121 35.65 -52.93 -52.46
C LYS A 121 35.18 -51.47 -52.28
N LYS A 122 35.90 -50.67 -51.47
CA LYS A 122 35.64 -49.25 -51.23
C LYS A 122 36.97 -48.50 -51.08
N ASP A 123 37.06 -47.34 -51.72
CA ASP A 123 38.24 -46.45 -51.62
C ASP A 123 38.33 -45.74 -50.25
N SER A 124 37.20 -45.66 -49.55
CA SER A 124 37.15 -45.24 -48.15
C SER A 124 35.99 -45.84 -47.37
N LEU A 125 36.11 -45.83 -46.03
CA LEU A 125 35.10 -46.30 -45.08
C LEU A 125 35.08 -45.41 -43.85
N GLU A 126 33.92 -44.88 -43.46
CA GLU A 126 33.72 -44.23 -42.16
C GLU A 126 32.79 -45.09 -41.29
N ILE A 127 33.14 -45.30 -40.01
CA ILE A 127 32.35 -46.06 -39.04
C ILE A 127 32.27 -45.35 -37.68
N ASN A 128 31.08 -45.38 -37.07
CA ASN A 128 30.83 -44.94 -35.70
C ASN A 128 30.95 -46.13 -34.75
N VAL A 129 31.83 -46.05 -33.75
CA VAL A 129 32.14 -47.15 -32.83
C VAL A 129 31.76 -46.76 -31.40
N PRO A 130 31.02 -47.61 -30.64
CA PRO A 130 30.74 -47.35 -29.23
C PRO A 130 32.03 -47.16 -28.42
N LEU A 131 32.14 -46.06 -27.66
CA LEU A 131 33.29 -45.79 -26.79
C LEU A 131 33.53 -46.92 -25.77
N GLY A 132 32.45 -47.59 -25.34
CA GLY A 132 32.48 -48.74 -24.42
C GLY A 132 32.67 -50.11 -25.06
N SER A 133 33.06 -50.20 -26.35
CA SER A 133 33.34 -51.48 -27.01
C SER A 133 34.43 -52.28 -26.28
N PRO A 134 34.26 -53.60 -26.05
CA PRO A 134 35.25 -54.40 -25.35
C PRO A 134 36.51 -54.65 -26.20
N VAL A 135 37.65 -54.79 -25.53
CA VAL A 135 38.91 -55.17 -26.21
C VAL A 135 38.75 -56.55 -26.85
N GLY A 136 39.19 -56.68 -28.10
CA GLY A 136 38.94 -57.84 -28.96
C GLY A 136 37.65 -57.77 -29.79
N ALA A 137 36.81 -56.74 -29.63
CA ALA A 137 35.62 -56.56 -30.47
C ALA A 137 35.98 -56.39 -31.96
N LEU A 138 35.25 -57.09 -32.82
CA LEU A 138 35.23 -56.86 -34.27
C LEU A 138 34.48 -55.56 -34.55
N LEU A 139 35.14 -54.58 -35.17
CA LEU A 139 34.57 -53.27 -35.47
C LEU A 139 34.03 -53.19 -36.90
N THR A 140 34.75 -53.78 -37.85
CA THR A 140 34.36 -53.91 -39.25
C THR A 140 35.22 -54.96 -39.95
N GLN A 141 34.87 -55.34 -41.18
CA GLN A 141 35.68 -56.16 -42.05
C GLN A 141 35.83 -55.50 -43.43
N LEU A 142 37.06 -55.30 -43.89
CA LEU A 142 37.36 -54.78 -45.21
C LEU A 142 37.30 -55.92 -46.24
N GLU A 143 36.35 -55.82 -47.18
CA GLU A 143 36.32 -56.71 -48.34
C GLU A 143 37.48 -56.36 -49.29
N VAL A 144 38.51 -57.21 -49.27
CA VAL A 144 39.68 -57.15 -50.17
C VAL A 144 39.75 -58.40 -51.01
N THR A 145 39.76 -58.24 -52.33
CA THR A 145 39.83 -59.31 -53.33
C THR A 145 41.12 -59.26 -54.11
N ASP A 146 41.56 -60.37 -54.67
CA ASP A 146 42.61 -60.39 -55.69
C ASP A 146 42.11 -61.26 -56.85
N HIS A 147 42.49 -60.91 -58.08
CA HIS A 147 42.00 -61.53 -59.31
C HIS A 147 43.04 -62.42 -59.99
N ASP A 148 44.26 -62.54 -59.46
CA ASP A 148 45.27 -63.44 -60.00
C ASP A 148 44.92 -64.91 -59.70
N ALA A 149 44.62 -65.67 -60.75
CA ALA A 149 44.13 -67.06 -60.70
C ALA A 149 45.14 -68.09 -60.15
N VAL A 150 46.33 -67.66 -59.76
CA VAL A 150 47.39 -68.49 -59.17
C VAL A 150 47.55 -68.14 -57.70
N ILE A 151 47.33 -69.12 -56.82
CA ILE A 151 47.17 -68.92 -55.36
C ILE A 151 48.34 -68.13 -54.73
N TYR A 152 49.58 -68.32 -55.22
CA TYR A 152 50.74 -67.61 -54.67
C TYR A 152 50.80 -66.12 -55.04
N ASN A 153 50.13 -65.69 -56.12
CA ASN A 153 49.99 -64.27 -56.48
C ASN A 153 48.83 -63.63 -55.70
N SER A 154 47.70 -64.33 -55.52
CA SER A 154 46.52 -63.80 -54.81
C SER A 154 46.56 -63.95 -53.26
N GLN A 155 47.64 -64.52 -52.73
CA GLN A 155 48.03 -64.40 -51.31
C GLN A 155 48.36 -62.95 -50.99
N ARG A 156 47.84 -62.41 -49.87
CA ARG A 156 48.02 -61.01 -49.45
C ARG A 156 48.16 -60.85 -47.94
N THR A 157 48.79 -59.73 -47.55
CA THR A 157 48.83 -59.21 -46.16
C THR A 157 48.22 -57.82 -46.12
N LEU A 158 47.54 -57.50 -45.01
CA LEU A 158 47.02 -56.16 -44.74
C LEU A 158 47.76 -55.53 -43.57
N SER A 159 47.98 -54.21 -43.62
CA SER A 159 48.65 -53.45 -42.56
C SER A 159 48.23 -51.98 -42.57
N PHE A 160 48.41 -51.28 -41.44
CA PHE A 160 48.31 -49.82 -41.41
C PHE A 160 49.62 -49.19 -41.90
N LYS A 161 49.53 -48.17 -42.75
CA LYS A 161 50.69 -47.51 -43.37
C LYS A 161 51.51 -46.69 -42.36
N ASP A 162 50.82 -45.92 -41.52
CA ASP A 162 51.43 -44.98 -40.57
C ASP A 162 51.39 -45.52 -39.13
N THR A 163 52.44 -46.27 -38.78
CA THR A 163 52.72 -46.84 -37.45
C THR A 163 53.05 -45.80 -36.35
N LYS A 164 52.79 -44.52 -36.61
CA LYS A 164 52.90 -43.40 -35.66
C LYS A 164 51.55 -42.75 -35.32
N SER A 165 50.45 -43.24 -35.91
CA SER A 165 49.10 -42.77 -35.61
C SER A 165 48.59 -43.34 -34.29
N ILE A 166 47.68 -42.62 -33.61
CA ILE A 166 46.96 -43.17 -32.45
C ILE A 166 46.15 -44.42 -32.83
N GLY A 167 45.71 -44.51 -34.09
CA GLY A 167 44.99 -45.66 -34.64
C GLY A 167 45.73 -46.98 -34.49
N ASP A 168 47.04 -47.03 -34.79
CA ASP A 168 47.83 -48.26 -34.62
C ASP A 168 47.94 -48.69 -33.15
N SER A 169 47.81 -47.77 -32.17
CA SER A 169 47.76 -48.15 -30.74
C SER A 169 46.41 -48.72 -30.31
N LEU A 170 45.32 -48.25 -30.93
CA LEU A 170 43.93 -48.59 -30.56
C LEU A 170 43.37 -49.78 -31.33
N PHE A 171 43.82 -50.04 -32.56
CA PHE A 171 43.24 -51.01 -33.47
C PHE A 171 44.24 -52.03 -34.00
N SER A 172 43.75 -53.19 -34.42
CA SER A 172 44.53 -54.24 -35.08
C SER A 172 43.80 -54.76 -36.31
N ILE A 173 44.52 -55.00 -37.41
CA ILE A 173 43.97 -55.54 -38.66
C ILE A 173 44.54 -56.93 -38.96
N SER A 174 43.67 -57.81 -39.46
CA SER A 174 43.99 -59.18 -39.87
C SER A 174 44.01 -59.32 -41.40
N ASN A 175 44.65 -60.38 -41.91
CA ASN A 175 44.76 -60.66 -43.34
C ASN A 175 43.42 -61.00 -44.05
N ASP A 176 42.36 -61.28 -43.29
CA ASP A 176 40.99 -61.45 -43.81
C ASP A 176 40.21 -60.13 -43.89
N GLY A 177 40.85 -59.00 -43.58
CA GLY A 177 40.23 -57.68 -43.54
C GLY A 177 39.57 -57.32 -42.21
N SER A 178 39.52 -58.23 -41.21
CA SER A 178 38.88 -57.92 -39.93
C SER A 178 39.68 -56.87 -39.15
N ILE A 179 39.00 -55.80 -38.72
CA ILE A 179 39.56 -54.74 -37.87
C ILE A 179 38.97 -54.89 -36.47
N THR A 180 39.85 -55.01 -35.50
CA THR A 180 39.54 -55.35 -34.11
C THR A 180 40.07 -54.29 -33.14
N LEU A 181 39.41 -54.15 -31.99
CA LEU A 181 39.84 -53.23 -30.94
C LEU A 181 41.01 -53.83 -30.13
N LYS A 182 42.19 -53.22 -30.23
CA LYS A 182 43.46 -53.67 -29.63
C LYS A 182 43.61 -53.20 -28.17
N THR A 183 43.10 -52.01 -27.85
CA THR A 183 43.07 -51.43 -26.49
C THR A 183 41.79 -50.60 -26.29
N SER A 184 41.37 -50.38 -25.04
CA SER A 184 40.16 -49.61 -24.73
C SER A 184 40.29 -48.15 -25.21
N ILE A 185 39.28 -47.64 -25.92
CA ILE A 185 39.30 -46.26 -26.43
C ILE A 185 39.20 -45.28 -25.26
N PRO A 186 40.15 -44.34 -25.08
CA PRO A 186 40.08 -43.37 -23.99
C PRO A 186 39.03 -42.30 -24.29
N ALA A 187 38.35 -41.83 -23.23
CA ALA A 187 37.25 -40.87 -23.32
C ALA A 187 37.63 -39.51 -23.95
N SER A 188 38.93 -39.18 -24.01
CA SER A 188 39.43 -38.00 -24.71
C SER A 188 39.20 -38.04 -26.23
N GLU A 189 39.01 -39.22 -26.82
CA GLU A 189 38.84 -39.39 -28.28
C GLU A 189 37.39 -39.58 -28.71
N ALA A 190 36.43 -39.41 -27.79
CA ALA A 190 35.02 -39.30 -28.13
C ALA A 190 34.78 -38.18 -29.16
N TYR A 191 33.98 -38.46 -30.17
CA TYR A 191 33.60 -37.58 -31.28
C TYR A 191 34.74 -37.08 -32.17
N LYS A 192 35.97 -37.59 -32.02
CA LYS A 192 37.09 -37.29 -32.92
C LYS A 192 37.19 -38.31 -34.05
N LYS A 193 37.44 -37.82 -35.27
CA LYS A 193 37.71 -38.68 -36.44
C LYS A 193 39.15 -39.23 -36.38
N ILE A 194 39.30 -40.52 -36.07
CA ILE A 194 40.59 -41.23 -36.12
C ILE A 194 40.77 -41.76 -37.55
N GLN A 195 41.61 -41.09 -38.34
CA GLN A 195 41.91 -41.47 -39.72
C GLN A 195 43.14 -42.38 -39.79
N MET A 196 43.06 -43.42 -40.62
CA MET A 196 44.15 -44.36 -40.90
C MET A 196 44.11 -44.76 -42.38
N GLN A 197 45.28 -45.04 -42.97
CA GLN A 197 45.37 -45.67 -44.29
C GLN A 197 45.75 -47.14 -44.14
N VAL A 198 44.96 -48.04 -44.74
CA VAL A 198 45.23 -49.48 -44.80
C VAL A 198 45.84 -49.81 -46.15
N VAL A 199 46.92 -50.58 -46.17
CA VAL A 199 47.58 -51.09 -47.37
C VAL A 199 47.37 -52.60 -47.45
N ALA A 200 46.95 -53.10 -48.61
CA ALA A 200 46.97 -54.52 -48.95
C ALA A 200 48.10 -54.78 -49.93
N VAL A 201 49.00 -55.72 -49.62
CA VAL A 201 50.16 -56.09 -50.44
C VAL A 201 50.13 -57.58 -50.74
N ASP A 202 50.37 -57.96 -51.99
CA ASP A 202 50.42 -59.37 -52.42
C ASP A 202 51.79 -60.06 -52.23
N TYR A 203 51.84 -61.37 -52.50
CA TYR A 203 53.05 -62.21 -52.50
C TYR A 203 53.44 -62.70 -53.91
N GLY A 204 53.00 -61.97 -54.94
CA GLY A 204 53.38 -62.22 -56.33
C GLY A 204 54.73 -61.59 -56.71
N SER A 205 55.21 -61.87 -57.92
CA SER A 205 56.41 -61.24 -58.48
C SER A 205 56.08 -60.55 -59.82
N PRO A 206 56.26 -59.22 -59.97
CA PRO A 206 56.59 -58.26 -58.90
C PRO A 206 55.45 -58.13 -57.88
N GLN A 207 55.76 -57.72 -56.64
CA GLN A 207 54.71 -57.42 -55.65
C GLN A 207 53.89 -56.20 -56.09
N ARG A 208 52.58 -56.25 -55.89
CA ARG A 208 51.68 -55.11 -56.09
C ARG A 208 50.89 -54.83 -54.80
N TYR A 209 50.32 -53.64 -54.73
CA TYR A 209 49.58 -53.17 -53.58
C TYR A 209 48.45 -52.23 -53.98
N SER A 210 47.52 -52.04 -53.05
CA SER A 210 46.53 -50.95 -53.07
C SER A 210 46.30 -50.40 -51.66
N GLU A 211 45.59 -49.29 -51.57
CA GLU A 211 45.38 -48.55 -50.32
C GLU A 211 43.91 -48.13 -50.19
N THR A 212 43.39 -48.07 -48.96
CA THR A 212 42.05 -47.51 -48.65
C THR A 212 42.11 -46.66 -47.38
N ASN A 213 41.26 -45.64 -47.31
CA ASN A 213 41.20 -44.72 -46.18
C ASN A 213 40.06 -45.11 -45.21
N ILE A 214 40.38 -45.47 -43.98
CA ILE A 214 39.39 -45.73 -42.94
C ILE A 214 39.35 -44.58 -41.91
N THR A 215 38.14 -44.14 -41.57
CA THR A 215 37.86 -43.19 -40.50
C THR A 215 37.04 -43.89 -39.42
N ILE A 216 37.53 -43.93 -38.19
CA ILE A 216 36.80 -44.44 -37.04
C ILE A 216 36.43 -43.27 -36.13
N VAL A 217 35.15 -43.15 -35.77
CA VAL A 217 34.65 -42.12 -34.86
C VAL A 217 34.14 -42.80 -33.58
N PRO A 218 34.84 -42.67 -32.44
CA PRO A 218 34.32 -43.14 -31.16
C PRO A 218 33.12 -42.29 -30.72
N VAL A 219 31.99 -42.91 -30.39
CA VAL A 219 30.74 -42.21 -30.02
C VAL A 219 30.14 -42.81 -28.75
N THR A 220 29.41 -41.99 -27.97
CA THR A 220 28.70 -42.42 -26.75
C THR A 220 27.26 -42.84 -27.05
N VAL A 221 26.62 -42.23 -28.04
CA VAL A 221 25.28 -42.56 -28.54
C VAL A 221 25.29 -42.75 -30.05
N SER A 222 24.54 -43.71 -30.58
CA SER A 222 24.42 -43.90 -32.03
C SER A 222 23.55 -42.81 -32.68
N GLN A 223 23.54 -42.75 -34.01
CA GLN A 223 22.49 -42.06 -34.75
C GLN A 223 21.09 -42.65 -34.42
N VAL A 224 20.04 -41.87 -34.68
CA VAL A 224 18.65 -42.38 -34.64
C VAL A 224 18.40 -43.42 -35.73
N ARG A 225 17.38 -44.26 -35.52
CA ARG A 225 16.96 -45.32 -36.46
C ARG A 225 15.63 -44.99 -37.12
N HIS A 226 15.36 -45.58 -38.29
CA HIS A 226 14.11 -45.44 -39.05
C HIS A 226 13.56 -44.00 -39.14
N LEU A 227 14.45 -43.01 -39.30
CA LEU A 227 14.08 -41.61 -39.47
C LEU A 227 13.23 -41.45 -40.75
N LYS A 228 12.05 -40.85 -40.62
CA LYS A 228 11.11 -40.60 -41.71
C LYS A 228 10.32 -39.31 -41.53
N MET A 229 9.84 -38.78 -42.64
CA MET A 229 8.78 -37.78 -42.68
C MET A 229 7.41 -38.48 -42.61
N ASN A 230 6.55 -38.09 -41.67
CA ASN A 230 5.16 -38.55 -41.62
C ASN A 230 4.24 -37.64 -42.44
N VAL A 231 4.37 -36.32 -42.24
CA VAL A 231 3.66 -35.29 -43.02
C VAL A 231 4.60 -34.11 -43.30
N ALA A 232 4.65 -33.65 -44.55
CA ALA A 232 5.24 -32.38 -44.93
C ALA A 232 4.19 -31.47 -45.57
N SER A 233 3.55 -30.61 -44.78
CA SER A 233 2.66 -29.54 -45.24
C SER A 233 3.44 -28.25 -45.51
N GLY A 234 2.85 -27.31 -46.26
CA GLY A 234 3.42 -25.96 -46.46
C GLY A 234 3.33 -25.05 -45.23
N ARG A 235 2.77 -25.56 -44.11
CA ARG A 235 2.61 -24.86 -42.83
C ARG A 235 3.22 -25.59 -41.63
N TYR A 236 3.39 -26.90 -41.72
CA TYR A 236 3.92 -27.75 -40.66
C TYR A 236 4.57 -29.02 -41.21
N GLN A 237 5.52 -29.58 -40.46
CA GLN A 237 6.25 -30.80 -40.79
C GLN A 237 6.28 -31.71 -39.56
N ILE A 238 6.05 -33.01 -39.76
CA ILE A 238 6.04 -34.02 -38.70
C ILE A 238 7.07 -35.10 -39.02
N PHE A 239 8.05 -35.21 -38.14
CA PHE A 239 9.16 -36.15 -38.21
C PHE A 239 8.92 -37.29 -37.22
N GLU A 240 9.32 -38.51 -37.57
CA GLU A 240 9.28 -39.68 -36.68
C GLU A 240 10.59 -40.47 -36.81
N TRP A 241 11.09 -41.00 -35.69
CA TRP A 241 12.29 -41.83 -35.61
C TRP A 241 12.21 -42.83 -34.45
N GLU A 242 13.01 -43.88 -34.53
CA GLU A 242 13.26 -44.79 -33.41
C GLU A 242 14.50 -44.36 -32.61
N PRO A 243 14.53 -44.65 -31.29
CA PRO A 243 15.70 -44.36 -30.46
C PRO A 243 17.00 -44.99 -30.99
N PRO A 244 18.16 -44.41 -30.65
CA PRO A 244 19.48 -44.98 -30.91
C PRO A 244 19.57 -46.48 -30.63
N GLU A 245 20.46 -47.16 -31.36
CA GLU A 245 20.78 -48.57 -31.16
C GLU A 245 21.55 -48.79 -29.85
N TYR A 246 22.41 -47.83 -29.50
CA TYR A 246 23.18 -47.82 -28.27
C TYR A 246 23.39 -46.38 -27.75
N GLY A 247 23.61 -46.28 -26.43
CA GLY A 247 23.65 -45.01 -25.70
C GLY A 247 22.26 -44.46 -25.40
N ILE A 248 22.20 -43.49 -24.48
CA ILE A 248 21.00 -42.73 -24.15
C ILE A 248 21.30 -41.27 -24.52
N PRO A 249 20.51 -40.63 -25.39
CA PRO A 249 20.67 -39.20 -25.68
C PRO A 249 20.15 -38.37 -24.51
N ASP A 250 20.80 -37.23 -24.25
CA ASP A 250 20.30 -36.19 -23.35
C ASP A 250 19.19 -35.36 -24.01
N LYS A 251 19.23 -35.24 -25.34
CA LYS A 251 18.21 -34.64 -26.22
C LYS A 251 18.43 -35.05 -27.68
N TYR A 252 17.44 -34.82 -28.53
CA TYR A 252 17.62 -34.83 -29.99
C TYR A 252 17.74 -33.40 -30.53
N ARG A 253 18.36 -33.27 -31.70
CA ARG A 253 18.49 -32.02 -32.44
C ARG A 253 18.01 -32.21 -33.87
N LEU A 254 16.86 -31.64 -34.20
CA LEU A 254 16.24 -31.67 -35.52
C LEU A 254 16.73 -30.46 -36.32
N VAL A 255 17.40 -30.71 -37.44
CA VAL A 255 17.93 -29.65 -38.30
C VAL A 255 17.41 -29.78 -39.73
N ILE A 256 16.75 -28.74 -40.22
CA ILE A 256 16.24 -28.64 -41.60
C ILE A 256 17.12 -27.65 -42.36
N ARG A 257 17.64 -28.05 -43.52
CA ARG A 257 18.54 -27.22 -44.33
C ARG A 257 18.12 -27.20 -45.79
N ARG A 258 18.12 -26.01 -46.39
CA ARG A 258 18.07 -25.80 -47.84
C ARG A 258 19.47 -25.40 -48.29
N GLU A 259 20.07 -26.20 -49.18
CA GLU A 259 21.45 -25.99 -49.63
C GLU A 259 22.39 -25.91 -48.41
N GLU A 260 23.13 -24.82 -48.20
CA GLU A 260 23.93 -24.59 -46.98
C GLU A 260 23.16 -23.85 -45.86
N HIS A 261 22.01 -23.24 -46.18
CA HIS A 261 21.24 -22.44 -45.24
C HIS A 261 20.39 -23.32 -44.31
N THR A 262 20.57 -23.14 -42.99
CA THR A 262 19.73 -23.80 -41.97
C THR A 262 18.43 -23.02 -41.81
N LEU A 263 17.30 -23.72 -42.02
CA LEU A 263 15.94 -23.18 -41.91
C LEU A 263 15.35 -23.41 -40.50
N VAL A 264 15.75 -24.51 -39.86
CA VAL A 264 15.33 -24.92 -38.51
C VAL A 264 16.52 -25.58 -37.82
N ASP A 265 16.71 -25.26 -36.55
CA ASP A 265 17.61 -25.94 -35.62
C ASP A 265 16.85 -26.03 -34.27
N GLU A 266 16.12 -27.13 -34.07
CA GLU A 266 15.19 -27.35 -32.95
C GLU A 266 15.71 -28.44 -32.02
N GLU A 267 15.74 -28.17 -30.71
CA GLU A 267 16.06 -29.17 -29.68
C GLU A 267 14.78 -29.87 -29.20
N VAL A 268 14.83 -31.19 -29.04
CA VAL A 268 13.67 -32.04 -28.72
C VAL A 268 14.01 -32.98 -27.56
N ASP A 269 13.08 -33.22 -26.64
CA ASP A 269 13.26 -34.11 -25.48
C ASP A 269 13.73 -35.52 -25.88
N ALA A 270 14.64 -36.11 -25.09
CA ALA A 270 15.19 -37.45 -25.30
C ALA A 270 14.14 -38.57 -25.30
N LYS A 271 12.96 -38.34 -24.70
CA LYS A 271 11.82 -39.27 -24.71
C LYS A 271 10.99 -39.19 -25.99
N ALA A 272 11.13 -38.14 -26.78
CA ALA A 272 10.38 -37.96 -28.01
C ALA A 272 10.92 -38.87 -29.12
N THR A 273 10.01 -39.59 -29.77
CA THR A 273 10.25 -40.33 -31.03
C THR A 273 9.67 -39.60 -32.25
N ARG A 274 9.09 -38.41 -32.02
CA ARG A 274 8.39 -37.60 -33.02
C ARG A 274 8.56 -36.13 -32.70
N ALA A 275 8.57 -35.26 -33.72
CA ALA A 275 8.55 -33.81 -33.55
C ALA A 275 7.63 -33.12 -34.56
N LEU A 276 7.00 -32.03 -34.15
CA LEU A 276 6.18 -31.14 -34.96
C LEU A 276 6.86 -29.78 -35.11
N THR A 277 7.30 -29.47 -36.33
CA THR A 277 7.93 -28.20 -36.71
C THR A 277 6.96 -27.37 -37.55
N ARG A 278 7.05 -26.03 -37.51
CA ARG A 278 6.12 -25.12 -38.21
C ARG A 278 6.82 -24.14 -39.16
N VAL A 279 7.40 -24.62 -40.27
CA VAL A 279 8.05 -23.76 -41.29
C VAL A 279 7.27 -23.65 -42.60
N LYS A 280 7.26 -22.44 -43.17
CA LYS A 280 6.74 -22.12 -44.50
C LYS A 280 7.79 -22.47 -45.57
N ILE A 281 7.70 -23.65 -46.16
CA ILE A 281 8.62 -24.12 -47.22
C ILE A 281 8.04 -23.77 -48.61
N GLY A 282 8.90 -23.36 -49.56
CA GLY A 282 8.52 -23.10 -50.95
C GLY A 282 8.37 -24.38 -51.78
N LYS A 283 7.45 -24.40 -52.74
CA LYS A 283 7.08 -25.62 -53.51
C LYS A 283 8.27 -26.36 -54.15
N ASP A 284 9.22 -25.60 -54.66
CA ASP A 284 10.35 -26.09 -55.47
C ASP A 284 11.69 -26.02 -54.72
N TRP A 285 11.66 -25.93 -53.39
CA TRP A 285 12.87 -25.92 -52.57
C TRP A 285 13.41 -27.35 -52.41
N ASP A 286 14.69 -27.56 -52.73
CA ASP A 286 15.40 -28.77 -52.32
C ASP A 286 15.77 -28.63 -50.84
N VAL A 287 15.12 -29.44 -49.99
CA VAL A 287 15.24 -29.37 -48.54
C VAL A 287 15.65 -30.72 -47.98
N THR A 288 16.72 -30.70 -47.20
CA THR A 288 17.23 -31.83 -46.43
C THR A 288 16.86 -31.70 -44.97
N TYR A 289 16.71 -32.83 -44.27
CA TYR A 289 16.56 -32.89 -42.83
C TYR A 289 17.48 -33.95 -42.24
N SER A 290 17.89 -33.74 -41.00
CA SER A 290 18.70 -34.67 -40.21
C SER A 290 18.34 -34.55 -38.74
N VAL A 291 18.26 -35.67 -38.02
CA VAL A 291 18.09 -35.69 -36.57
C VAL A 291 19.37 -36.23 -35.95
N ALA A 292 19.98 -35.46 -35.05
CA ALA A 292 21.13 -35.90 -34.27
C ALA A 292 20.70 -36.34 -32.87
N ALA A 293 21.28 -37.43 -32.39
CA ALA A 293 21.24 -37.83 -30.99
C ALA A 293 22.37 -37.11 -30.25
N VAL A 294 22.03 -36.28 -29.26
CA VAL A 294 22.99 -35.44 -28.54
C VAL A 294 23.27 -36.04 -27.17
N SER A 295 24.54 -36.03 -26.76
CA SER A 295 24.99 -36.36 -25.41
C SER A 295 25.94 -35.28 -24.87
N PHE A 296 26.20 -35.29 -23.56
CA PHE A 296 27.17 -34.40 -22.90
C PHE A 296 28.60 -34.45 -23.49
N MET A 297 28.95 -35.48 -24.28
CA MET A 297 30.26 -35.62 -24.95
C MET A 297 30.25 -35.20 -26.43
N GLY A 298 29.08 -35.03 -27.05
CA GLY A 298 28.94 -34.74 -28.48
C GLY A 298 27.65 -35.28 -29.10
N GLU A 299 27.45 -35.00 -30.40
CA GLU A 299 26.24 -35.34 -31.16
C GLU A 299 26.52 -36.30 -32.33
N THR A 300 25.63 -37.28 -32.54
CA THR A 300 25.70 -38.25 -33.64
C THR A 300 24.52 -38.02 -34.60
N ALA A 301 24.80 -37.38 -35.73
CA ALA A 301 23.79 -37.06 -36.75
C ALA A 301 23.34 -38.28 -37.56
N SER A 302 22.05 -38.31 -37.94
CA SER A 302 21.57 -39.17 -39.03
C SER A 302 22.19 -38.76 -40.38
N PRO A 303 22.11 -39.64 -41.40
CA PRO A 303 22.15 -39.21 -42.80
C PRO A 303 21.18 -38.04 -43.06
N LYS A 304 21.50 -37.24 -44.10
CA LYS A 304 20.61 -36.17 -44.58
C LYS A 304 19.59 -36.76 -45.55
N GLU A 305 18.33 -36.78 -45.15
CA GLU A 305 17.22 -37.22 -45.98
C GLU A 305 16.59 -36.04 -46.73
N GLN A 306 16.11 -36.26 -47.96
CA GLN A 306 15.37 -35.25 -48.74
C GLN A 306 13.85 -35.43 -48.61
N PHE A 307 13.08 -34.35 -48.75
CA PHE A 307 11.62 -34.43 -48.82
C PHE A 307 11.01 -33.36 -49.73
N LYS A 308 9.71 -33.52 -50.03
CA LYS A 308 8.90 -32.57 -50.78
C LYS A 308 7.56 -32.33 -50.09
N ILE A 309 6.95 -31.18 -50.36
CA ILE A 309 5.72 -30.74 -49.70
C ILE A 309 4.49 -31.41 -50.34
N ILE A 310 3.61 -31.97 -49.51
CA ILE A 310 2.27 -32.43 -49.90
C ILE A 310 1.42 -31.20 -50.25
N HIS A 311 0.82 -31.19 -51.44
CA HIS A 311 0.00 -30.06 -51.91
C HIS A 311 -1.50 -30.18 -51.57
N GLY A 312 -1.97 -31.36 -51.16
CA GLY A 312 -3.33 -31.56 -50.68
C GLY A 312 -3.51 -31.05 -49.26
N LYS A 313 -4.67 -30.44 -48.95
CA LYS A 313 -5.07 -30.18 -47.57
C LYS A 313 -5.40 -31.52 -46.90
N LEU A 314 -4.70 -31.82 -45.81
CA LEU A 314 -5.01 -32.97 -44.96
C LEU A 314 -6.22 -32.62 -44.08
N GLU A 315 -7.20 -33.51 -44.02
CA GLU A 315 -8.39 -33.37 -43.18
C GLU A 315 -8.59 -34.67 -42.38
N CYS A 316 -8.89 -34.53 -41.10
CA CYS A 316 -9.01 -35.61 -40.13
C CYS A 316 -10.09 -35.26 -39.11
N VAL A 317 -10.64 -36.28 -38.43
CA VAL A 317 -11.55 -36.05 -37.31
C VAL A 317 -10.74 -35.60 -36.10
N GLY A 318 -11.14 -34.48 -35.50
CA GLY A 318 -10.47 -33.84 -34.38
C GLY A 318 -11.30 -32.67 -33.85
N GLU A 319 -10.88 -32.12 -32.72
CA GLU A 319 -11.57 -31.04 -32.02
C GLU A 319 -10.61 -29.88 -31.75
N CYS A 320 -11.06 -28.66 -32.02
CA CYS A 320 -10.33 -27.40 -31.90
C CYS A 320 -11.28 -26.29 -31.46
N SER A 321 -10.74 -25.23 -30.88
CA SER A 321 -11.49 -24.00 -30.66
C SER A 321 -11.91 -23.37 -32.00
N HIS A 322 -12.93 -22.50 -32.00
CA HIS A 322 -13.41 -21.78 -33.19
C HIS A 322 -12.33 -20.99 -33.96
N GLY A 323 -11.15 -20.78 -33.36
CA GLY A 323 -9.98 -20.16 -33.96
C GLY A 323 -9.10 -21.05 -34.85
N GLY A 324 -9.42 -22.32 -35.10
CA GLY A 324 -8.58 -23.18 -35.94
C GLY A 324 -9.20 -24.48 -36.46
N LEU A 325 -8.39 -25.30 -37.12
CA LEU A 325 -8.72 -26.63 -37.65
C LEU A 325 -7.77 -27.70 -37.07
N PRO A 326 -8.14 -28.99 -36.98
CA PRO A 326 -7.25 -30.03 -36.44
C PRO A 326 -6.00 -30.19 -37.31
N LEU A 327 -4.83 -30.29 -36.67
CA LEU A 327 -3.56 -30.56 -37.34
C LEU A 327 -3.40 -32.07 -37.50
N CYS A 328 -3.29 -32.55 -38.75
CA CYS A 328 -3.47 -33.97 -39.07
C CYS A 328 -2.14 -34.70 -39.33
N TYR A 329 -2.05 -35.96 -38.89
CA TYR A 329 -0.93 -36.87 -39.16
C TYR A 329 -1.40 -38.31 -39.40
N PHE A 330 -0.52 -39.16 -39.94
CA PHE A 330 -0.79 -40.59 -40.12
C PHE A 330 -0.42 -41.36 -38.85
N GLY A 331 -1.42 -41.88 -38.15
CA GLY A 331 -1.22 -42.71 -36.95
C GLY A 331 -0.64 -44.11 -37.26
N PRO A 332 -0.36 -44.95 -36.25
CA PRO A 332 0.29 -46.26 -36.43
C PRO A 332 -0.45 -47.24 -37.35
N LEU A 333 -1.76 -47.09 -37.51
CA LEU A 333 -2.60 -47.88 -38.43
C LEU A 333 -2.74 -47.23 -39.82
N ASN A 334 -1.88 -46.26 -40.16
CA ASN A 334 -1.92 -45.45 -41.38
C ASN A 334 -3.25 -44.70 -41.60
N SER A 335 -3.96 -44.38 -40.51
CA SER A 335 -5.19 -43.58 -40.53
C SER A 335 -4.92 -42.14 -40.13
N LEU A 336 -5.63 -41.20 -40.76
CA LEU A 336 -5.51 -39.76 -40.48
C LEU A 336 -6.18 -39.39 -39.15
N GLN A 337 -5.40 -38.84 -38.24
CA GLN A 337 -5.82 -38.46 -36.88
C GLN A 337 -5.26 -37.08 -36.53
N GLN A 338 -5.88 -36.40 -35.55
CA GLN A 338 -5.33 -35.16 -35.00
C GLN A 338 -4.02 -35.44 -34.23
N TYR A 339 -3.02 -34.58 -34.40
CA TYR A 339 -1.74 -34.67 -33.68
C TYR A 339 -1.93 -34.29 -32.21
N GLU A 340 -1.47 -35.16 -31.31
CA GLU A 340 -1.59 -35.01 -29.86
C GLU A 340 -0.25 -35.42 -29.20
N ASP A 341 0.25 -34.56 -28.33
CA ASP A 341 1.48 -34.75 -27.54
C ASP A 341 1.28 -34.26 -26.08
N SER A 342 2.36 -34.00 -25.35
CA SER A 342 2.31 -33.53 -23.95
C SER A 342 1.69 -32.14 -23.75
N GLU A 343 1.63 -31.29 -24.76
CA GLU A 343 0.93 -30.00 -24.72
C GLU A 343 -0.57 -30.11 -25.07
N GLY A 344 -1.01 -31.27 -25.55
CA GLY A 344 -2.40 -31.58 -25.88
C GLY A 344 -2.65 -31.73 -27.39
N ARG A 345 -3.86 -31.36 -27.84
CA ARG A 345 -4.31 -31.54 -29.23
C ARG A 345 -3.99 -30.34 -30.10
N HIS A 346 -3.13 -30.54 -31.09
CA HIS A 346 -2.65 -29.47 -31.95
C HIS A 346 -3.66 -29.10 -33.04
N CYS A 347 -3.75 -27.80 -33.27
CA CYS A 347 -4.59 -27.19 -34.27
C CYS A 347 -3.77 -26.24 -35.18
N GLU A 348 -4.24 -26.05 -36.40
CA GLU A 348 -3.77 -25.04 -37.34
C GLU A 348 -4.64 -23.78 -37.19
N CYS A 349 -4.09 -22.75 -36.56
CA CYS A 349 -4.85 -21.55 -36.20
C CYS A 349 -5.10 -20.60 -37.37
N PHE A 350 -6.27 -19.97 -37.37
CA PHE A 350 -6.61 -18.88 -38.27
C PHE A 350 -5.84 -17.60 -37.88
N PRO A 351 -5.60 -16.68 -38.82
CA PRO A 351 -4.96 -15.39 -38.55
C PRO A 351 -5.60 -14.64 -37.36
N GLY A 352 -4.81 -14.34 -36.33
CA GLY A 352 -5.30 -13.72 -35.09
C GLY A 352 -5.64 -14.67 -33.94
N PHE A 353 -5.36 -15.97 -34.07
CA PHE A 353 -5.49 -16.96 -32.99
C PHE A 353 -4.16 -17.69 -32.74
N THR A 354 -3.91 -18.05 -31.49
CA THR A 354 -2.70 -18.72 -30.97
C THR A 354 -3.09 -19.73 -29.87
N GLY A 355 -2.09 -20.42 -29.31
CA GLY A 355 -2.30 -21.57 -28.41
C GLY A 355 -2.35 -22.89 -29.17
N VAL A 356 -2.17 -24.00 -28.44
CA VAL A 356 -2.08 -25.36 -29.02
C VAL A 356 -3.39 -25.74 -29.73
N SER A 357 -4.52 -25.40 -29.12
CA SER A 357 -5.87 -25.67 -29.63
C SER A 357 -6.61 -24.42 -30.17
N CYS A 358 -5.86 -23.35 -30.47
CA CYS A 358 -6.35 -22.08 -31.05
C CYS A 358 -7.44 -21.36 -30.23
N ASP A 359 -7.36 -21.50 -28.92
CA ASP A 359 -8.24 -20.94 -27.90
C ASP A 359 -7.98 -19.45 -27.65
N LYS A 360 -6.71 -19.05 -27.65
CA LYS A 360 -6.31 -17.66 -27.39
C LYS A 360 -6.51 -16.82 -28.65
N LYS A 361 -7.31 -15.76 -28.55
CA LYS A 361 -7.35 -14.70 -29.55
C LYS A 361 -6.25 -13.68 -29.25
N GLU A 362 -5.49 -13.29 -30.26
CA GLU A 362 -4.43 -12.28 -30.11
C GLU A 362 -4.97 -10.85 -30.10
N SER A 363 -4.21 -9.97 -29.44
CA SER A 363 -4.52 -8.56 -29.20
C SER A 363 -3.38 -7.65 -29.58
N CYS A 364 -3.71 -6.44 -30.03
CA CYS A 364 -2.79 -5.33 -30.03
C CYS A 364 -2.61 -4.82 -28.59
N PRO A 365 -1.37 -4.70 -28.08
CA PRO A 365 -1.11 -4.31 -26.69
C PRO A 365 -1.49 -2.84 -26.45
N SER A 366 -1.68 -2.46 -25.18
CA SER A 366 -1.97 -1.07 -24.84
C SER A 366 -0.81 -0.13 -25.21
N GLU A 367 -1.13 0.97 -25.90
CA GLU A 367 -0.13 1.89 -26.48
C GLU A 367 -0.40 3.32 -26.00
N LYS A 368 0.54 3.90 -25.24
CA LYS A 368 0.50 5.33 -24.88
C LYS A 368 1.05 6.16 -26.03
N ARG A 369 0.28 7.12 -26.54
CA ARG A 369 0.64 7.88 -27.76
C ARG A 369 0.24 9.34 -27.66
N VAL A 370 1.06 10.24 -28.21
CA VAL A 370 0.78 11.69 -28.28
C VAL A 370 0.80 12.14 -29.75
N ASP A 371 -0.32 12.69 -30.22
CA ASP A 371 -0.50 13.24 -31.56
C ASP A 371 -0.94 14.73 -31.48
N THR A 372 -1.14 15.39 -32.63
CA THR A 372 -1.52 16.82 -32.72
C THR A 372 -2.90 17.17 -32.14
N TYR A 373 -3.77 16.17 -32.00
CA TYR A 373 -5.08 16.23 -31.34
C TYR A 373 -5.05 15.79 -29.87
N GLY A 374 -3.87 15.51 -29.31
CA GLY A 374 -3.66 15.24 -27.89
C GLY A 374 -3.02 13.89 -27.57
N GLY A 375 -2.80 13.65 -26.28
CA GLY A 375 -2.29 12.39 -25.73
C GLY A 375 -3.42 11.42 -25.40
N LEU A 376 -3.27 10.15 -25.79
CA LEU A 376 -4.21 9.07 -25.55
C LEU A 376 -3.51 7.76 -25.22
N ASP A 377 -4.06 7.05 -24.24
CA ASP A 377 -3.77 5.65 -23.95
C ASP A 377 -4.74 4.76 -24.72
N TRP A 378 -4.24 4.03 -25.72
CA TRP A 378 -5.02 3.03 -26.45
C TRP A 378 -5.13 1.75 -25.61
N PRO A 379 -6.34 1.23 -25.31
CA PRO A 379 -6.53 0.01 -24.53
C PRO A 379 -6.20 -1.23 -25.36
N GLU A 380 -5.82 -2.33 -24.70
CA GLU A 380 -5.62 -3.63 -25.37
C GLU A 380 -6.87 -4.00 -26.19
N THR A 381 -6.67 -4.41 -27.45
CA THR A 381 -7.76 -4.65 -28.39
C THR A 381 -7.48 -5.87 -29.25
N GLY A 382 -8.39 -6.86 -29.19
CA GLY A 382 -8.29 -8.09 -29.99
C GLY A 382 -8.28 -7.85 -31.50
N VAL A 383 -7.60 -8.72 -32.25
CA VAL A 383 -7.52 -8.67 -33.73
C VAL A 383 -8.91 -8.57 -34.39
N ASN A 384 -9.01 -7.77 -35.45
CA ASN A 384 -10.23 -7.41 -36.18
C ASN A 384 -11.27 -6.60 -35.37
N ALA A 385 -10.98 -6.19 -34.13
CA ALA A 385 -11.73 -5.16 -33.42
C ALA A 385 -11.12 -3.76 -33.65
N SER A 386 -11.76 -2.73 -33.11
CA SER A 386 -11.23 -1.35 -33.11
C SER A 386 -11.50 -0.71 -31.76
N ALA A 387 -10.47 -0.18 -31.11
CA ALA A 387 -10.64 0.71 -29.97
C ALA A 387 -11.28 2.01 -30.46
N ARG A 388 -12.27 2.52 -29.71
CA ARG A 388 -12.88 3.85 -29.91
C ARG A 388 -12.67 4.68 -28.65
N LEU A 389 -12.24 5.93 -28.81
CA LEU A 389 -11.94 6.87 -27.73
C LEU A 389 -12.46 8.26 -28.12
N SER A 390 -13.00 9.03 -27.17
CA SER A 390 -13.41 10.41 -27.44
C SER A 390 -12.21 11.30 -27.77
N CYS A 391 -12.37 12.26 -28.70
CA CYS A 391 -11.36 13.28 -29.01
C CYS A 391 -10.89 14.01 -27.73
N PRO A 392 -9.57 14.12 -27.45
CA PRO A 392 -9.07 14.66 -26.19
C PRO A 392 -9.56 16.07 -25.82
N TYR A 393 -9.86 16.90 -26.83
CA TYR A 393 -10.24 18.30 -26.65
C TYR A 393 -11.63 18.69 -27.18
N ASN A 394 -12.43 17.72 -27.65
CA ASN A 394 -13.83 18.00 -28.03
C ASN A 394 -14.76 17.76 -26.82
N ASP A 395 -16.03 18.14 -26.96
CA ASP A 395 -17.09 17.53 -26.17
C ASP A 395 -17.24 16.04 -26.58
N LYS A 396 -17.88 15.23 -25.72
CA LYS A 396 -17.84 13.75 -25.74
C LYS A 396 -18.47 13.09 -26.97
N SER A 397 -19.03 13.85 -27.91
CA SER A 397 -19.75 13.34 -29.08
C SER A 397 -18.86 12.86 -30.23
N GLU A 398 -17.61 13.33 -30.34
CA GLU A 398 -16.70 12.93 -31.42
C GLU A 398 -15.71 11.85 -30.95
N GLU A 399 -15.68 10.74 -31.68
CA GLU A 399 -14.81 9.59 -31.44
C GLU A 399 -13.72 9.48 -32.51
N ILE A 400 -12.52 9.08 -32.09
CA ILE A 400 -11.50 8.51 -32.96
C ILE A 400 -11.37 7.01 -32.70
N TRP A 401 -10.91 6.27 -33.69
CA TRP A 401 -10.74 4.83 -33.57
C TRP A 401 -9.53 4.31 -34.31
N ARG A 402 -8.98 3.20 -33.80
CA ARG A 402 -7.81 2.52 -34.36
C ARG A 402 -8.11 1.03 -34.47
N PRO A 403 -8.02 0.42 -35.66
CA PRO A 403 -8.23 -1.01 -35.82
C PRO A 403 -7.01 -1.79 -35.33
N CYS A 404 -7.24 -2.96 -34.74
CA CYS A 404 -6.19 -3.95 -34.53
C CYS A 404 -6.20 -4.93 -35.71
N GLU A 405 -5.12 -4.94 -36.49
CA GLU A 405 -5.00 -5.67 -37.76
C GLU A 405 -3.97 -6.81 -37.59
N TRP A 406 -4.09 -7.90 -38.34
CA TRP A 406 -3.14 -9.02 -38.27
C TRP A 406 -2.06 -8.92 -39.34
N ASN A 407 -0.79 -8.86 -38.92
CA ASN A 407 0.34 -8.91 -39.83
C ASN A 407 0.69 -10.37 -40.15
N SER A 408 0.29 -10.84 -41.34
CA SER A 408 0.48 -12.24 -41.78
C SER A 408 1.92 -12.59 -42.18
N LEU A 409 2.80 -11.59 -42.33
CA LEU A 409 4.24 -11.76 -42.55
C LEU A 409 4.96 -11.94 -41.21
N GLU A 410 4.72 -11.02 -40.26
CA GLU A 410 5.35 -11.04 -38.93
C GLU A 410 4.69 -12.01 -37.94
N GLY A 411 3.48 -12.50 -38.22
CA GLY A 411 2.76 -13.47 -37.38
C GLY A 411 2.22 -12.89 -36.06
N ARG A 412 1.91 -11.58 -36.03
CA ARG A 412 1.45 -10.88 -34.82
C ARG A 412 0.34 -9.87 -35.10
N ALA A 413 -0.37 -9.49 -34.03
CA ALA A 413 -1.29 -8.36 -34.03
C ALA A 413 -0.52 -7.03 -34.11
N GLN A 414 -1.01 -6.08 -34.90
CA GLN A 414 -0.42 -4.76 -35.09
C GLN A 414 -1.50 -3.68 -35.21
N TRP A 415 -1.31 -2.57 -34.50
CA TRP A 415 -2.24 -1.43 -34.58
C TRP A 415 -2.17 -0.74 -35.95
N GLY A 416 -3.32 -0.65 -36.63
CA GLY A 416 -3.47 0.09 -37.87
C GLY A 416 -3.45 1.62 -37.70
N LYS A 417 -3.77 2.34 -38.78
CA LYS A 417 -3.80 3.82 -38.81
C LYS A 417 -5.05 4.38 -38.10
N THR A 418 -4.89 5.47 -37.36
CA THR A 418 -5.98 6.16 -36.64
C THR A 418 -6.97 6.83 -37.60
N LYS A 419 -8.26 6.54 -37.42
CA LYS A 419 -9.39 7.03 -38.21
C LYS A 419 -10.26 7.96 -37.34
N GLY A 420 -10.99 8.88 -37.98
CA GLY A 420 -11.81 9.90 -37.31
C GLY A 420 -11.08 11.18 -36.87
N HIS A 421 -9.73 11.18 -36.87
CA HIS A 421 -8.89 12.25 -36.32
C HIS A 421 -9.17 13.65 -36.91
N GLU A 422 -9.65 13.73 -38.15
CA GLU A 422 -10.05 14.98 -38.84
C GLU A 422 -11.17 15.77 -38.11
N ARG A 423 -11.91 15.12 -37.21
CA ARG A 423 -12.99 15.75 -36.42
C ARG A 423 -12.54 16.27 -35.06
N CYS A 424 -11.34 15.91 -34.60
CA CYS A 424 -10.81 16.43 -33.35
C CYS A 424 -10.25 17.84 -33.54
N GLN A 425 -10.47 18.70 -32.55
CA GLN A 425 -9.71 19.95 -32.45
C GLN A 425 -8.24 19.64 -32.16
N THR A 426 -7.33 20.47 -32.68
CA THR A 426 -5.90 20.37 -32.43
C THR A 426 -5.48 21.26 -31.26
N GLN A 427 -4.39 20.90 -30.57
CA GLN A 427 -3.82 21.74 -29.50
C GLN A 427 -3.62 23.19 -29.98
N THR A 428 -3.07 23.36 -31.19
CA THR A 428 -2.80 24.68 -31.80
C THR A 428 -4.05 25.54 -31.95
N SER A 429 -5.19 24.95 -32.35
CA SER A 429 -6.45 25.69 -32.50
C SER A 429 -6.95 26.25 -31.17
N ILE A 430 -6.87 25.44 -30.10
CA ILE A 430 -7.33 25.85 -28.76
C ILE A 430 -6.40 26.88 -28.13
N LEU A 431 -5.08 26.73 -28.29
CA LEU A 431 -4.12 27.74 -27.84
C LEU A 431 -4.33 29.09 -28.56
N MET A 432 -4.65 29.07 -29.86
CA MET A 432 -4.99 30.28 -30.61
C MET A 432 -6.29 30.94 -30.09
N HIS A 433 -7.33 30.17 -29.82
CA HIS A 433 -8.56 30.69 -29.22
C HIS A 433 -8.36 31.21 -27.78
N LEU A 434 -7.54 30.55 -26.96
CA LEU A 434 -7.21 31.03 -25.62
C LEU A 434 -6.42 32.35 -25.65
N GLY A 435 -5.43 32.49 -26.54
CA GLY A 435 -4.72 33.76 -26.74
C GLY A 435 -5.65 34.91 -27.19
N MET A 436 -6.61 34.61 -28.08
CA MET A 436 -7.66 35.55 -28.47
C MET A 436 -8.54 35.94 -27.27
N HIS A 437 -8.96 34.97 -26.46
CA HIS A 437 -9.78 35.24 -25.27
C HIS A 437 -9.03 35.99 -24.16
N ALA A 438 -7.71 35.81 -24.01
CA ALA A 438 -6.89 36.57 -23.06
C ALA A 438 -6.84 38.06 -23.45
N THR A 439 -6.43 38.37 -24.68
CA THR A 439 -6.35 39.76 -25.18
C THR A 439 -7.71 40.45 -25.27
N PHE A 440 -8.80 39.68 -25.39
CA PHE A 440 -10.18 40.19 -25.32
C PHE A 440 -10.62 40.45 -23.87
N ALA A 441 -10.18 39.64 -22.90
CA ALA A 441 -10.44 39.86 -21.48
C ALA A 441 -9.72 41.09 -20.92
N GLU A 442 -8.44 41.29 -21.25
CA GLU A 442 -7.66 42.48 -20.84
C GLU A 442 -8.32 43.81 -21.25
N LYS A 443 -9.04 43.79 -22.38
CA LYS A 443 -9.68 44.97 -22.99
C LYS A 443 -11.19 45.01 -22.76
N ALA A 444 -11.73 44.14 -21.91
CA ALA A 444 -13.17 44.03 -21.69
C ALA A 444 -13.73 45.23 -20.91
N ASP A 445 -14.58 46.03 -21.57
CA ASP A 445 -15.32 47.15 -20.95
C ASP A 445 -16.81 46.84 -20.72
N GLN A 446 -17.24 45.61 -21.04
CA GLN A 446 -18.60 45.09 -20.89
C GLN A 446 -18.62 43.67 -20.31
N ILE A 447 -19.69 43.35 -19.58
CA ILE A 447 -19.90 42.03 -18.95
C ILE A 447 -20.12 40.91 -19.99
N SER A 448 -20.71 41.24 -21.14
CA SER A 448 -20.93 40.34 -22.29
C SER A 448 -19.63 39.65 -22.75
N SER A 449 -18.54 40.41 -22.88
CA SER A 449 -17.21 39.92 -23.23
C SER A 449 -16.69 38.90 -22.21
N ILE A 450 -16.89 39.19 -20.92
CA ILE A 450 -16.39 38.38 -19.80
C ILE A 450 -17.21 37.08 -19.65
N ASN A 451 -18.53 37.15 -19.83
CA ASN A 451 -19.40 35.97 -19.86
C ASN A 451 -19.07 35.05 -21.05
N THR A 452 -18.67 35.62 -22.20
CA THR A 452 -18.21 34.85 -23.37
C THR A 452 -16.93 34.06 -23.04
N VAL A 453 -15.96 34.69 -22.38
CA VAL A 453 -14.72 34.03 -21.91
C VAL A 453 -15.04 32.94 -20.86
N SER A 454 -15.90 33.24 -19.87
CA SER A 454 -16.34 32.29 -18.84
C SER A 454 -17.04 31.04 -19.44
N SER A 455 -17.82 31.23 -20.51
CA SER A 455 -18.48 30.16 -21.26
C SER A 455 -17.50 29.29 -22.05
N TYR A 456 -16.48 29.89 -22.67
CA TYR A 456 -15.43 29.13 -23.37
C TYR A 456 -14.58 28.28 -22.40
N LEU A 457 -14.16 28.87 -21.26
CA LEU A 457 -13.46 28.14 -20.20
C LEU A 457 -14.31 27.00 -19.61
N ALA A 458 -15.63 27.20 -19.47
CA ALA A 458 -16.54 26.15 -18.99
C ALA A 458 -16.60 24.93 -19.93
N LYS A 459 -16.46 25.14 -21.26
CA LYS A 459 -16.38 24.04 -22.23
C LYS A 459 -15.07 23.29 -22.11
N LEU A 460 -13.93 24.00 -22.08
CA LEU A 460 -12.60 23.38 -21.95
C LEU A 460 -12.44 22.57 -20.65
N LEU A 461 -13.05 22.99 -19.53
CA LEU A 461 -13.01 22.24 -18.27
C LEU A 461 -13.77 20.89 -18.29
N ASN A 462 -14.54 20.61 -19.35
CA ASN A 462 -15.34 19.39 -19.49
C ASN A 462 -14.82 18.41 -20.57
N VAL A 463 -13.81 18.78 -21.36
CA VAL A 463 -13.22 17.89 -22.38
C VAL A 463 -12.42 16.75 -21.73
N PRO A 464 -12.22 15.61 -22.40
CA PRO A 464 -11.55 14.44 -21.81
C PRO A 464 -10.17 14.72 -21.19
N SER A 465 -9.37 15.62 -21.77
CA SER A 465 -8.03 15.98 -21.24
C SER A 465 -8.04 16.67 -19.87
N PHE A 466 -9.21 17.15 -19.40
CA PHE A 466 -9.38 17.73 -18.07
C PHE A 466 -10.26 16.86 -17.16
N ALA A 467 -10.56 15.61 -17.55
CA ALA A 467 -11.20 14.64 -16.67
C ALA A 467 -10.22 14.13 -15.60
N LYS A 468 -10.70 13.88 -14.38
CA LYS A 468 -9.88 13.29 -13.30
C LYS A 468 -9.41 11.85 -13.58
N SER A 469 -10.08 11.16 -14.51
CA SER A 469 -9.78 9.79 -14.90
C SER A 469 -10.28 9.55 -16.33
N GLY A 470 -9.43 9.00 -17.19
CA GLY A 470 -9.77 8.68 -18.57
C GLY A 470 -8.55 8.26 -19.39
N PRO A 471 -8.73 7.90 -20.67
CA PRO A 471 -7.64 7.56 -21.58
C PRO A 471 -6.89 8.80 -22.12
N ALA A 472 -7.48 9.99 -22.02
CA ALA A 472 -6.87 11.23 -22.50
C ALA A 472 -5.86 11.81 -21.48
N HIS A 473 -4.74 12.31 -21.96
CA HIS A 473 -3.69 12.89 -21.13
C HIS A 473 -4.01 14.35 -20.76
N PHE A 474 -3.50 14.81 -19.62
CA PHE A 474 -3.64 16.21 -19.19
C PHE A 474 -2.73 17.16 -20.00
N ASP A 475 -3.30 18.22 -20.57
CA ASP A 475 -2.56 19.22 -21.35
C ASP A 475 -2.15 20.45 -20.52
N LEU A 476 -0.88 20.47 -20.12
CA LEU A 476 -0.27 21.59 -19.41
C LEU A 476 -0.24 22.90 -20.22
N LYS A 477 -0.05 22.88 -21.54
CA LYS A 477 0.02 24.12 -22.34
C LYS A 477 -1.35 24.79 -22.38
N ILE A 478 -2.41 23.99 -22.56
CA ILE A 478 -3.79 24.49 -22.51
C ILE A 478 -4.09 25.01 -21.08
N ALA A 479 -3.69 24.30 -20.03
CA ALA A 479 -3.86 24.76 -18.64
C ALA A 479 -3.12 26.08 -18.33
N GLN A 480 -1.91 26.27 -18.85
CA GLN A 480 -1.16 27.54 -18.78
C GLN A 480 -1.90 28.68 -19.47
N HIS A 481 -2.39 28.47 -20.70
CA HIS A 481 -3.12 29.51 -21.44
C HIS A 481 -4.49 29.81 -20.80
N MET A 482 -5.19 28.81 -20.25
CA MET A 482 -6.39 29.02 -19.41
C MET A 482 -6.07 29.84 -18.15
N THR A 483 -4.90 29.64 -17.56
CA THR A 483 -4.42 30.42 -16.41
C THR A 483 -4.13 31.87 -16.79
N MET A 484 -3.50 32.13 -17.94
CA MET A 484 -3.31 33.48 -18.49
C MET A 484 -4.64 34.19 -18.76
N VAL A 485 -5.63 33.50 -19.32
CA VAL A 485 -6.99 34.05 -19.52
C VAL A 485 -7.64 34.40 -18.18
N LEU A 486 -7.53 33.54 -17.16
CA LEU A 486 -8.07 33.83 -15.82
C LEU A 486 -7.34 35.00 -15.14
N ASP A 487 -6.02 35.09 -15.27
CA ASP A 487 -5.21 36.21 -14.75
C ASP A 487 -5.67 37.54 -15.37
N ALA A 488 -5.80 37.61 -16.70
CA ALA A 488 -6.34 38.76 -17.43
C ALA A 488 -7.75 39.16 -16.94
N VAL A 489 -8.64 38.18 -16.71
CA VAL A 489 -9.98 38.44 -16.16
C VAL A 489 -9.92 38.95 -14.71
N THR A 490 -9.02 38.44 -13.86
CA THR A 490 -8.90 38.89 -12.45
C THR A 490 -8.47 40.36 -12.32
N ARG A 491 -7.80 40.90 -13.33
CA ARG A 491 -7.34 42.31 -13.41
C ARG A 491 -8.46 43.30 -13.76
N VAL A 492 -9.62 42.84 -14.23
CA VAL A 492 -10.69 43.72 -14.73
C VAL A 492 -11.36 44.47 -13.57
N ASN A 493 -11.40 45.80 -13.62
CA ASN A 493 -12.09 46.58 -12.58
C ASN A 493 -13.62 46.52 -12.76
N TYR A 494 -14.26 45.59 -12.03
CA TYR A 494 -15.71 45.37 -12.09
C TYR A 494 -16.56 46.53 -11.56
N THR A 495 -16.11 47.30 -10.56
CA THR A 495 -16.92 48.42 -10.03
C THR A 495 -17.08 49.51 -11.10
N LYS A 496 -16.00 49.82 -11.82
CA LYS A 496 -16.01 50.75 -12.97
C LYS A 496 -16.94 50.28 -14.10
N ILE A 497 -17.06 48.97 -14.33
CA ILE A 497 -18.03 48.40 -15.30
C ILE A 497 -19.46 48.53 -14.75
N GLN A 498 -19.68 48.25 -13.47
CA GLN A 498 -20.98 48.37 -12.80
C GLN A 498 -21.51 49.81 -12.83
N GLU A 499 -20.67 50.79 -12.49
CA GLU A 499 -20.97 52.23 -12.56
C GLU A 499 -21.36 52.66 -13.99
N ARG A 500 -20.57 52.25 -14.99
CA ARG A 500 -20.74 52.66 -16.39
C ARG A 500 -21.93 52.00 -17.09
N THR A 501 -22.26 50.76 -16.74
CA THR A 501 -23.28 49.96 -17.45
C THR A 501 -24.56 49.74 -16.64
N LYS A 502 -24.56 50.00 -15.34
CA LYS A 502 -25.64 49.70 -14.37
C LYS A 502 -26.05 48.22 -14.28
N ALA A 503 -25.29 47.31 -14.90
CA ALA A 503 -25.59 45.89 -14.88
C ALA A 503 -25.04 45.19 -13.62
N ASN A 504 -25.75 44.17 -13.13
CA ASN A 504 -25.35 43.43 -11.93
C ASN A 504 -24.15 42.50 -12.23
N VAL A 505 -23.00 42.78 -11.64
CA VAL A 505 -21.75 42.03 -11.89
C VAL A 505 -21.58 40.82 -10.95
N THR A 506 -22.39 40.74 -9.88
CA THR A 506 -22.26 39.73 -8.81
C THR A 506 -22.30 38.30 -9.35
N GLU A 507 -23.19 38.02 -10.31
CA GLU A 507 -23.31 36.68 -10.90
C GLU A 507 -22.07 36.31 -11.71
N THR A 508 -21.56 37.22 -12.56
CA THR A 508 -20.34 37.01 -13.34
C THR A 508 -19.12 36.76 -12.44
N LYS A 509 -18.97 37.51 -11.33
CA LYS A 509 -17.92 37.25 -10.32
C LYS A 509 -18.00 35.81 -9.78
N LEU A 510 -19.19 35.38 -9.34
CA LEU A 510 -19.40 34.03 -8.81
C LEU A 510 -19.17 32.94 -9.86
N GLN A 511 -19.63 33.14 -11.11
CA GLN A 511 -19.37 32.21 -12.21
C GLN A 511 -17.86 32.04 -12.46
N LEU A 512 -17.07 33.12 -12.39
CA LEU A 512 -15.62 33.09 -12.60
C LEU A 512 -14.87 32.45 -11.44
N LEU A 513 -15.23 32.74 -10.18
CA LEU A 513 -14.71 32.05 -9.01
C LEU A 513 -15.00 30.53 -9.09
N SER A 514 -16.17 30.15 -9.60
CA SER A 514 -16.50 28.77 -9.95
C SER A 514 -15.59 28.19 -11.04
N ARG A 515 -15.21 28.94 -12.09
CA ARG A 515 -14.22 28.45 -13.09
C ARG A 515 -12.83 28.26 -12.49
N ILE A 516 -12.40 29.16 -11.60
CA ILE A 516 -11.12 29.07 -10.88
C ILE A 516 -11.08 27.82 -10.00
N SER A 517 -12.10 27.63 -9.15
CA SER A 517 -12.24 26.42 -8.31
C SER A 517 -12.30 25.14 -9.16
N ALA A 518 -13.07 25.17 -10.26
CA ALA A 518 -13.15 24.05 -11.19
C ALA A 518 -11.80 23.71 -11.85
N LEU A 519 -11.04 24.69 -12.36
CA LEU A 519 -9.69 24.45 -12.91
C LEU A 519 -8.76 23.85 -11.85
N SER A 520 -8.74 24.41 -10.64
CA SER A 520 -7.95 23.90 -9.52
C SER A 520 -8.24 22.42 -9.24
N SER A 521 -9.51 22.01 -9.32
CA SER A 521 -9.94 20.62 -9.14
C SER A 521 -9.53 19.65 -10.28
N ARG A 522 -9.13 20.15 -11.45
CA ARG A 522 -8.73 19.32 -12.61
C ARG A 522 -7.22 19.16 -12.79
N LEU A 523 -6.39 19.85 -12.00
CA LEU A 523 -4.93 19.68 -12.04
C LEU A 523 -4.52 18.29 -11.48
N PRO A 524 -3.56 17.58 -12.09
CA PRO A 524 -3.08 16.29 -11.59
C PRO A 524 -2.08 16.50 -10.43
N PRO A 525 -2.35 16.05 -9.20
CA PRO A 525 -1.44 16.25 -8.07
C PRO A 525 -0.16 15.40 -8.18
N PRO A 526 0.97 15.84 -7.59
CA PRO A 526 1.21 17.20 -7.12
C PRO A 526 1.44 18.19 -8.28
N PHE A 527 0.86 19.39 -8.21
CA PHE A 527 0.97 20.40 -9.27
C PHE A 527 1.08 21.82 -8.76
N GLN A 528 1.95 22.64 -9.37
CA GLN A 528 1.90 24.09 -9.24
C GLN A 528 1.82 24.75 -10.61
N LEU A 529 0.87 25.69 -10.76
CA LEU A 529 0.58 26.39 -12.01
C LEU A 529 0.30 27.86 -11.71
N ALA A 530 0.97 28.77 -12.40
CA ALA A 530 0.78 30.21 -12.24
C ALA A 530 0.60 30.87 -13.62
N ALA A 531 0.27 32.17 -13.60
CA ALA A 531 0.47 33.04 -14.75
C ALA A 531 1.97 33.14 -15.13
N ASP A 532 2.28 33.98 -16.12
CA ASP A 532 3.61 34.04 -16.70
C ASP A 532 4.66 34.61 -15.73
N ARG A 533 5.74 33.85 -15.50
CA ARG A 533 6.72 34.06 -14.40
C ARG A 533 7.49 35.38 -14.47
N ASP A 534 7.65 35.95 -15.66
CA ASP A 534 8.33 37.23 -15.85
C ASP A 534 7.41 38.43 -15.56
N SER A 535 6.11 38.18 -15.37
CA SER A 535 5.13 39.12 -14.85
C SER A 535 4.89 38.91 -13.35
N LYS A 536 4.37 39.93 -12.65
CA LYS A 536 3.82 39.71 -11.30
C LYS A 536 2.54 38.87 -11.44
N ASN A 537 2.64 37.61 -11.01
CA ASN A 537 1.59 36.61 -11.08
C ASN A 537 0.41 37.00 -10.19
N ASN A 538 -0.74 37.35 -10.79
CA ASN A 538 -1.93 37.68 -10.01
C ASN A 538 -2.70 36.43 -9.59
N ILE A 539 -2.65 35.34 -10.35
CA ILE A 539 -3.24 34.04 -9.97
C ILE A 539 -2.22 32.90 -9.99
N SER A 540 -2.30 32.05 -8.96
CA SER A 540 -1.47 30.87 -8.78
C SER A 540 -2.25 29.75 -8.10
N PHE A 541 -2.10 28.54 -8.64
CA PHE A 541 -2.76 27.30 -8.24
C PHE A 541 -1.72 26.33 -7.68
N ASN A 542 -2.03 25.67 -6.57
CA ASN A 542 -1.25 24.57 -6.04
C ASN A 542 -2.18 23.41 -5.66
N ALA A 543 -1.97 22.26 -6.29
CA ALA A 543 -2.65 20.99 -6.02
C ALA A 543 -1.66 20.10 -5.25
N ILE A 544 -1.87 20.02 -3.94
CA ILE A 544 -0.93 19.44 -2.98
C ILE A 544 -1.42 18.05 -2.60
N GLU A 545 -0.59 17.03 -2.82
CA GLU A 545 -0.84 15.69 -2.32
C GLU A 545 -0.69 15.67 -0.79
N TRP A 546 -1.72 15.23 -0.08
CA TRP A 546 -1.78 15.23 1.38
C TRP A 546 -1.73 13.78 1.87
N GLN A 547 -0.51 13.31 2.11
CA GLN A 547 -0.24 11.94 2.54
C GLN A 547 -0.50 11.76 4.04
N PRO A 548 -0.95 10.56 4.49
CA PRO A 548 -1.25 10.31 5.89
C PRO A 548 0.01 10.18 6.74
N GLY A 549 -0.07 10.61 8.00
CA GLY A 549 1.03 10.51 8.98
C GLY A 549 2.27 11.37 8.73
N THR A 550 2.32 12.16 7.65
CA THR A 550 3.45 13.06 7.34
C THR A 550 3.18 14.49 7.82
N GLU A 551 4.17 15.11 8.47
CA GLU A 551 4.10 16.52 8.85
C GLU A 551 4.53 17.39 7.66
N ASN A 552 3.65 18.28 7.18
CA ASN A 552 3.93 19.07 5.99
C ASN A 552 4.69 20.37 6.33
N PHE A 553 5.82 20.59 5.64
CA PHE A 553 6.53 21.86 5.66
C PHE A 553 5.68 23.00 5.07
N ARG A 554 6.10 24.26 5.30
CA ARG A 554 5.46 25.44 4.69
C ARG A 554 5.62 25.40 3.16
N GLN A 555 4.51 25.18 2.46
CA GLN A 555 4.45 25.17 0.99
C GLN A 555 3.98 26.53 0.47
N GLN A 556 4.73 27.10 -0.47
CA GLN A 556 4.36 28.37 -1.09
C GLN A 556 3.34 28.13 -2.21
N VAL A 557 2.15 28.75 -2.12
CA VAL A 557 1.10 28.65 -3.14
C VAL A 557 1.38 29.64 -4.27
N GLY A 558 1.77 30.88 -3.90
CA GLY A 558 2.20 31.95 -4.80
C GLY A 558 3.04 33.01 -4.06
N GLU A 559 3.34 34.14 -4.69
CA GLU A 559 4.20 35.18 -4.10
C GLU A 559 3.67 35.82 -2.80
N SER A 560 2.36 35.73 -2.57
CA SER A 560 1.67 36.41 -1.45
C SER A 560 0.87 35.48 -0.55
N CYS A 561 0.89 34.16 -0.78
CA CYS A 561 0.23 33.18 0.08
C CYS A 561 1.09 31.91 0.24
N TYR A 562 1.20 31.42 1.47
CA TYR A 562 1.73 30.09 1.78
C TYR A 562 0.79 29.31 2.71
N LEU A 563 0.99 27.99 2.75
CA LEU A 563 0.17 27.03 3.47
C LEU A 563 1.06 26.09 4.30
N GLN A 564 0.56 25.61 5.44
CA GLN A 564 1.15 24.54 6.23
C GLN A 564 0.03 23.61 6.72
N LEU A 565 0.04 22.37 6.22
CA LEU A 565 -0.99 21.36 6.50
C LEU A 565 -0.64 20.54 7.74
N PRO A 566 -1.61 20.20 8.62
CA PRO A 566 -1.39 19.26 9.71
C PRO A 566 -1.29 17.81 9.20
N MET A 567 -0.91 16.88 10.08
CA MET A 567 -1.07 15.44 9.83
C MET A 567 -2.56 15.06 9.68
N ILE A 568 -2.84 14.04 8.88
CA ILE A 568 -4.16 13.39 8.75
C ILE A 568 -4.01 11.87 8.63
N ASP A 569 -5.14 11.15 8.78
CA ASP A 569 -5.18 9.67 8.80
C ASP A 569 -5.51 9.03 7.43
N VAL A 570 -5.99 9.81 6.46
CA VAL A 570 -6.50 9.33 5.16
C VAL A 570 -5.89 10.16 4.03
N GLU A 571 -5.49 9.53 2.93
CA GLU A 571 -4.97 10.23 1.74
C GLU A 571 -5.98 11.23 1.15
N SER A 572 -5.52 12.41 0.73
CA SER A 572 -6.32 13.37 -0.02
C SER A 572 -5.47 14.34 -0.85
N VAL A 573 -6.13 15.29 -1.51
CA VAL A 573 -5.51 16.34 -2.33
C VAL A 573 -6.07 17.69 -1.89
N MET A 574 -5.20 18.54 -1.35
CA MET A 574 -5.51 19.93 -1.02
C MET A 574 -5.41 20.81 -2.28
N ARG A 575 -6.40 21.66 -2.49
CA ARG A 575 -6.54 22.56 -3.63
C ARG A 575 -6.46 23.99 -3.12
N ALA A 576 -5.31 24.63 -3.30
CA ALA A 576 -5.07 26.01 -2.89
C ALA A 576 -4.97 26.92 -4.13
N VAL A 577 -5.64 28.08 -4.11
CA VAL A 577 -5.48 29.12 -5.13
C VAL A 577 -5.19 30.46 -4.46
N CYS A 578 -4.02 31.03 -4.73
CA CYS A 578 -3.63 32.36 -4.27
C CYS A 578 -3.86 33.37 -5.39
N MET A 579 -4.68 34.39 -5.10
CA MET A 579 -4.97 35.52 -5.96
C MET A 579 -4.46 36.81 -5.32
N THR A 580 -3.96 37.77 -6.11
CA THR A 580 -3.57 39.12 -5.67
C THR A 580 -4.08 40.17 -6.63
N ASN A 581 -4.32 41.40 -6.15
CA ASN A 581 -4.82 42.50 -6.98
C ASN A 581 -6.13 42.12 -7.72
N SER A 582 -7.05 41.47 -6.99
CA SER A 582 -8.25 40.84 -7.55
C SER A 582 -9.51 41.58 -7.15
N SER A 583 -10.29 41.97 -8.15
CA SER A 583 -11.60 42.62 -8.03
C SER A 583 -12.77 41.64 -7.98
N LEU A 584 -12.51 40.33 -8.10
CA LEU A 584 -13.54 39.27 -8.14
C LEU A 584 -14.26 39.11 -6.79
N VAL A 585 -13.61 39.49 -5.70
CA VAL A 585 -14.09 39.32 -4.32
C VAL A 585 -14.04 40.68 -3.64
N ASP A 586 -15.18 41.12 -3.11
CA ASP A 586 -15.31 42.47 -2.56
C ASP A 586 -14.62 42.56 -1.19
N THR A 587 -13.39 43.09 -1.21
CA THR A 587 -12.51 43.33 -0.08
C THR A 587 -12.34 44.84 0.15
N ILE A 588 -11.92 45.26 1.35
CA ILE A 588 -11.68 46.69 1.63
C ILE A 588 -10.55 47.25 0.76
N ASP A 589 -9.53 46.44 0.47
CA ASP A 589 -8.50 46.74 -0.52
C ASP A 589 -8.23 45.52 -1.40
N HIS A 590 -8.63 45.62 -2.67
CA HIS A 590 -8.40 44.64 -3.75
C HIS A 590 -6.94 44.20 -3.92
N ARG A 591 -5.97 44.95 -3.38
CA ARG A 591 -4.54 44.63 -3.41
C ARG A 591 -4.13 43.60 -2.36
N ASN A 592 -4.93 43.41 -1.31
CA ASN A 592 -4.70 42.31 -0.36
C ASN A 592 -4.92 40.95 -1.05
N PRO A 593 -4.14 39.91 -0.70
CA PRO A 593 -4.29 38.58 -1.28
C PRO A 593 -5.60 37.92 -0.86
N VAL A 594 -6.08 37.03 -1.72
CA VAL A 594 -7.20 36.15 -1.47
C VAL A 594 -6.74 34.70 -1.68
N LEU A 595 -6.87 33.87 -0.65
CA LEU A 595 -6.50 32.46 -0.67
C LEU A 595 -7.75 31.59 -0.61
N MET A 596 -8.08 30.93 -1.72
CA MET A 596 -9.13 29.91 -1.78
C MET A 596 -8.55 28.57 -1.34
N MET A 597 -9.20 27.90 -0.39
CA MET A 597 -8.82 26.57 0.09
C MET A 597 -9.98 25.59 -0.05
N ASN A 598 -9.75 24.46 -0.72
CA ASN A 598 -10.71 23.37 -0.93
C ASN A 598 -9.97 22.02 -0.93
N VAL A 599 -10.67 20.90 -0.74
CA VAL A 599 -10.06 19.55 -0.65
C VAL A 599 -10.90 18.54 -1.42
N ASP A 600 -10.24 17.57 -2.07
CA ASP A 600 -10.94 16.49 -2.77
C ASP A 600 -11.54 15.48 -1.76
N ASN A 601 -12.87 15.30 -1.82
CA ASN A 601 -13.70 14.48 -0.92
C ASN A 601 -13.76 14.98 0.55
N PRO A 602 -14.34 16.18 0.81
CA PRO A 602 -14.33 16.81 2.13
C PRO A 602 -14.99 15.95 3.23
N ASP A 603 -16.02 15.15 2.91
CA ASP A 603 -16.80 14.35 3.87
C ASP A 603 -15.97 13.27 4.61
N LYS A 604 -14.76 12.96 4.13
CA LYS A 604 -13.90 11.88 4.66
C LYS A 604 -12.80 12.37 5.60
N ILE A 605 -12.62 13.68 5.76
CA ILE A 605 -11.38 14.25 6.26
C ILE A 605 -11.65 15.09 7.50
N VAL A 606 -11.07 14.66 8.62
CA VAL A 606 -11.02 15.44 9.86
C VAL A 606 -9.58 15.92 10.01
N PHE A 607 -9.38 17.23 10.04
CA PHE A 607 -8.09 17.85 10.34
C PHE A 607 -8.21 18.70 11.60
N SER A 608 -7.12 18.84 12.35
CA SER A 608 -7.11 19.64 13.58
C SER A 608 -7.22 21.13 13.24
N LYS A 609 -6.16 21.71 12.67
CA LYS A 609 -6.09 23.09 12.20
C LYS A 609 -5.06 23.27 11.09
N ILE A 610 -5.39 24.09 10.10
CA ILE A 610 -4.50 24.49 9.01
C ILE A 610 -3.88 25.84 9.36
N THR A 611 -2.56 25.97 9.18
CA THR A 611 -1.87 27.27 9.27
C THR A 611 -1.65 27.83 7.88
N PHE A 612 -1.94 29.11 7.67
CA PHE A 612 -1.70 29.80 6.41
C PHE A 612 -1.13 31.19 6.68
N GLY A 613 -0.47 31.77 5.69
CA GLY A 613 0.05 33.13 5.79
C GLY A 613 -0.24 33.95 4.55
N LEU A 614 -0.70 35.17 4.76
CA LEU A 614 -1.09 36.12 3.72
C LEU A 614 -0.21 37.37 3.79
N ARG A 615 0.29 37.82 2.64
CA ARG A 615 1.15 39.00 2.55
C ARG A 615 0.32 40.29 2.61
N THR A 616 0.64 41.19 3.53
CA THR A 616 -0.04 42.48 3.68
C THR A 616 0.35 43.45 2.56
N PHE A 617 -0.61 44.18 1.97
CA PHE A 617 -0.26 45.29 1.05
C PHE A 617 0.45 46.45 1.79
N ASN A 618 -0.09 46.85 2.94
CA ASN A 618 0.49 47.89 3.81
C ASN A 618 1.05 47.26 5.09
N SER A 619 2.11 47.82 5.66
CA SER A 619 2.71 47.37 6.94
C SER A 619 2.45 48.30 8.12
N SER A 620 1.80 49.45 7.91
CA SER A 620 1.47 50.42 8.97
C SER A 620 0.13 50.15 9.69
N GLU A 621 -0.54 49.04 9.37
CA GLU A 621 -1.86 48.68 9.91
C GLU A 621 -1.81 47.24 10.47
N ASN A 622 -2.55 47.01 11.56
CA ASN A 622 -2.80 45.67 12.07
C ASN A 622 -3.88 45.01 11.20
N TYR A 623 -3.50 43.93 10.51
CA TYR A 623 -4.43 43.12 9.73
C TYR A 623 -4.72 41.80 10.45
N THR A 624 -6.00 41.45 10.56
CA THR A 624 -6.42 40.09 10.92
C THR A 624 -6.82 39.32 9.66
N CYS A 625 -6.60 38.01 9.67
CA CYS A 625 -7.19 37.16 8.64
C CYS A 625 -8.70 37.00 8.87
N VAL A 626 -9.43 36.91 7.77
CA VAL A 626 -10.88 36.69 7.71
C VAL A 626 -11.20 35.57 6.74
N TYR A 627 -12.32 34.88 6.95
CA TYR A 627 -12.96 34.04 5.93
C TYR A 627 -14.20 34.74 5.38
N TYR A 628 -14.56 34.42 4.15
CA TYR A 628 -15.84 34.82 3.59
C TYR A 628 -16.93 33.84 4.04
N ASP A 629 -17.93 34.33 4.76
CA ASP A 629 -19.06 33.54 5.20
C ASP A 629 -20.16 33.55 4.12
N GLU A 630 -20.44 32.40 3.51
CA GLU A 630 -21.43 32.30 2.43
C GLU A 630 -22.88 32.49 2.93
N ILE A 631 -23.13 32.29 4.22
CA ILE A 631 -24.46 32.41 4.85
C ILE A 631 -24.73 33.86 5.22
N GLU A 632 -23.79 34.51 5.94
CA GLU A 632 -23.90 35.94 6.28
C GLU A 632 -23.55 36.86 5.10
N ARG A 633 -22.94 36.33 4.03
CA ARG A 633 -22.41 37.04 2.85
C ARG A 633 -21.46 38.19 3.22
N ALA A 634 -20.63 37.94 4.22
CA ALA A 634 -19.77 38.93 4.85
C ALA A 634 -18.40 38.34 5.22
N TRP A 635 -17.42 39.21 5.43
CA TRP A 635 -16.13 38.82 5.99
C TRP A 635 -16.24 38.64 7.51
N SER A 636 -15.79 37.48 8.00
CA SER A 636 -15.88 37.08 9.40
C SER A 636 -14.51 36.63 9.92
N ASN A 637 -14.23 36.92 11.19
CA ASN A 637 -13.04 36.46 11.92
C ASN A 637 -13.34 35.28 12.88
N ARG A 638 -14.59 34.78 12.91
CA ARG A 638 -14.99 33.68 13.80
C ARG A 638 -14.23 32.40 13.44
N GLY A 639 -13.73 31.67 14.45
CA GLY A 639 -13.01 30.41 14.23
C GLY A 639 -11.63 30.55 13.56
N ILE A 640 -11.16 31.77 13.30
CA ILE A 640 -9.78 32.06 12.90
C ILE A 640 -9.02 32.58 14.11
N ARG A 641 -7.75 32.18 14.25
CA ARG A 641 -6.84 32.71 15.25
C ARG A 641 -5.61 33.32 14.57
N HIS A 642 -5.36 34.59 14.85
CA HIS A 642 -4.10 35.25 14.49
C HIS A 642 -2.94 34.66 15.31
N ILE A 643 -1.82 34.38 14.65
CA ILE A 643 -0.60 33.83 15.27
C ILE A 643 0.44 34.95 15.45
N SER A 644 0.87 35.59 14.35
CA SER A 644 1.72 36.78 14.38
C SER A 644 1.79 37.49 13.02
N GLN A 645 2.12 38.79 13.03
CA GLN A 645 2.43 39.58 11.83
C GLN A 645 3.95 39.79 11.76
N ARG A 646 4.64 39.15 10.82
CA ARG A 646 6.11 39.21 10.66
C ARG A 646 6.52 39.20 9.19
N GLY A 647 7.58 39.92 8.83
CA GLY A 647 8.15 39.90 7.47
C GLY A 647 7.20 40.36 6.35
N GLY A 648 6.14 41.10 6.70
CA GLY A 648 5.06 41.47 5.76
C GLY A 648 4.02 40.37 5.50
N TYR A 649 4.02 39.28 6.28
CA TYR A 649 2.95 38.29 6.31
C TYR A 649 2.20 38.33 7.65
N VAL A 650 0.90 38.10 7.59
CA VAL A 650 0.05 37.76 8.73
C VAL A 650 -0.14 36.25 8.73
N GLU A 651 0.34 35.59 9.78
CA GLU A 651 0.19 34.15 9.99
C GLU A 651 -1.07 33.86 10.80
N CYS A 652 -1.91 32.92 10.32
CA CYS A 652 -3.21 32.60 10.90
C CYS A 652 -3.49 31.10 10.90
N GLU A 653 -4.33 30.70 11.85
CA GLU A 653 -4.72 29.32 12.15
C GLU A 653 -6.25 29.18 11.94
N THR A 654 -6.71 28.19 11.17
CA THR A 654 -8.14 27.93 10.89
C THR A 654 -8.50 26.45 11.05
N SER A 655 -9.74 26.16 11.47
CA SER A 655 -10.30 24.81 11.56
C SER A 655 -11.33 24.49 10.45
N HIS A 656 -11.40 25.31 9.40
CA HIS A 656 -12.35 25.14 8.30
C HIS A 656 -11.75 25.56 6.94
N LEU A 657 -12.36 25.07 5.86
CA LEU A 657 -12.01 25.43 4.48
C LEU A 657 -12.96 26.53 3.98
N SER A 658 -12.43 27.57 3.34
CA SER A 658 -13.18 28.70 2.78
C SER A 658 -12.25 29.56 1.89
N LEU A 659 -12.72 30.75 1.53
CA LEU A 659 -12.01 31.84 0.90
C LEU A 659 -11.49 32.80 1.98
N PHE A 660 -10.17 33.00 2.07
CA PHE A 660 -9.53 33.80 3.12
C PHE A 660 -8.88 35.08 2.57
N SER A 661 -8.91 36.17 3.34
CA SER A 661 -8.22 37.42 3.00
C SER A 661 -7.82 38.21 4.27
N LEU A 662 -7.39 39.46 4.12
CA LEU A 662 -6.91 40.36 5.18
C LEU A 662 -7.76 41.63 5.27
N LEU A 663 -8.28 41.90 6.48
CA LEU A 663 -8.99 43.15 6.83
C LEU A 663 -8.32 43.81 8.06
N PRO A 664 -8.34 45.14 8.19
CA PRO A 664 -7.85 45.82 9.39
C PRO A 664 -8.66 45.44 10.63
N GLU A 665 -8.01 45.34 11.80
CA GLU A 665 -8.70 45.03 13.07
C GLU A 665 -9.80 46.06 13.41
N SER A 666 -9.60 47.32 13.02
CA SER A 666 -10.57 48.41 13.21
C SER A 666 -11.91 48.21 12.49
N ALA A 667 -11.97 47.37 11.45
CA ALA A 667 -13.22 47.01 10.78
C ALA A 667 -14.16 46.19 11.70
N PHE A 668 -13.63 45.59 12.77
CA PHE A 668 -14.37 44.76 13.73
C PHE A 668 -14.62 45.46 15.08
N SER A 669 -14.04 46.63 15.34
CA SER A 669 -14.26 47.39 16.57
C SER A 669 -15.45 48.35 16.46
N SER A 670 -16.63 47.94 16.94
CA SER A 670 -17.82 48.79 17.00
C SER A 670 -18.08 49.31 18.43
N SER A 671 -18.57 50.54 18.54
CA SER A 671 -18.70 51.29 19.80
C SER A 671 -19.82 50.82 20.75
N SER A 672 -20.48 49.70 20.45
CA SER A 672 -21.52 49.09 21.28
C SER A 672 -20.99 48.10 22.33
N SER A 673 -19.67 47.84 22.36
CA SER A 673 -19.10 46.76 23.18
C SER A 673 -19.37 46.90 24.67
N MET A 674 -19.26 48.09 25.26
CA MET A 674 -19.14 48.25 26.73
C MET A 674 -20.34 47.68 27.51
N LEU A 675 -21.57 47.80 27.00
CA LEU A 675 -22.76 47.16 27.58
C LEU A 675 -22.78 45.64 27.40
N ARG A 676 -22.22 45.13 26.30
CA ARG A 676 -22.09 43.71 25.98
C ARG A 676 -21.00 43.05 26.83
N ASP A 677 -19.87 43.71 26.97
CA ASP A 677 -18.73 43.31 27.80
C ASP A 677 -19.15 43.26 29.29
N LEU A 678 -19.89 44.28 29.75
CA LEU A 678 -20.51 44.29 31.08
C LEU A 678 -21.55 43.18 31.25
N ALA A 679 -22.39 42.90 30.24
CA ALA A 679 -23.37 41.83 30.27
C ALA A 679 -22.74 40.42 30.29
N VAL A 680 -21.54 40.24 29.72
CA VAL A 680 -20.75 39.01 29.82
C VAL A 680 -20.11 38.86 31.21
N LEU A 681 -19.62 39.96 31.79
CA LEU A 681 -18.91 39.92 33.07
C LEU A 681 -19.85 39.82 34.28
N LEU A 682 -20.96 40.58 34.30
CA LEU A 682 -21.82 40.75 35.49
C LEU A 682 -22.39 39.43 36.05
N PRO A 683 -22.83 38.44 35.24
CA PRO A 683 -23.27 37.12 35.74
C PRO A 683 -22.20 36.33 36.50
N THR A 684 -20.91 36.55 36.21
CA THR A 684 -19.81 35.90 36.95
C THR A 684 -19.68 36.48 38.36
N VAL A 685 -19.80 37.81 38.48
CA VAL A 685 -19.72 38.53 39.75
C VAL A 685 -20.88 38.15 40.66
N THR A 686 -22.11 38.07 40.12
CA THR A 686 -23.27 37.62 40.92
C THR A 686 -23.20 36.14 41.28
N SER A 687 -22.64 35.29 40.42
CA SER A 687 -22.41 33.87 40.76
C SER A 687 -21.38 33.72 41.88
N PHE A 688 -20.31 34.52 41.87
CA PHE A 688 -19.33 34.56 42.96
C PHE A 688 -19.94 35.04 44.29
N ILE A 689 -20.72 36.13 44.27
CA ILE A 689 -21.45 36.63 45.44
C ILE A 689 -22.42 35.57 45.97
N ALA A 690 -23.16 34.89 45.10
CA ALA A 690 -24.09 33.83 45.48
C ALA A 690 -23.39 32.65 46.16
N ILE A 691 -22.19 32.27 45.72
CA ILE A 691 -21.36 31.23 46.36
C ILE A 691 -20.91 31.69 47.75
N VAL A 692 -20.42 32.93 47.92
CA VAL A 692 -20.03 33.46 49.24
C VAL A 692 -21.22 33.50 50.21
N CYS A 693 -22.37 33.98 49.74
CA CYS A 693 -23.64 33.96 50.49
C CYS A 693 -24.06 32.54 50.91
N GLY A 694 -23.94 31.57 50.01
CA GLY A 694 -24.29 30.17 50.28
C GLY A 694 -23.34 29.51 51.29
N VAL A 695 -22.04 29.77 51.21
CA VAL A 695 -21.06 29.26 52.20
C VAL A 695 -21.35 29.84 53.59
N PHE A 696 -21.78 31.10 53.67
CA PHE A 696 -22.21 31.70 54.93
C PHE A 696 -23.50 31.06 55.49
N LEU A 697 -24.44 30.62 54.65
CA LEU A 697 -25.61 29.83 55.08
C LEU A 697 -25.20 28.45 55.63
N LEU A 698 -24.26 27.76 54.98
CA LEU A 698 -23.72 26.49 55.48
C LEU A 698 -23.02 26.68 56.84
N PHE A 699 -22.28 27.78 57.02
CA PHE A 699 -21.62 28.14 58.28
C PHE A 699 -22.63 28.45 59.40
N LEU A 700 -23.68 29.25 59.14
CA LEU A 700 -24.75 29.52 60.10
C LEU A 700 -25.47 28.24 60.55
N ALA A 701 -25.72 27.31 59.63
CA ALA A 701 -26.30 26.01 59.97
C ALA A 701 -25.36 25.13 60.80
N ALA A 702 -24.04 25.14 60.50
CA ALA A 702 -23.04 24.39 61.26
C ALA A 702 -22.85 24.89 62.71
N ILE A 703 -23.09 26.19 62.96
CA ILE A 703 -23.06 26.77 64.31
C ILE A 703 -24.24 26.28 65.18
N GLN A 704 -25.40 25.97 64.59
CA GLN A 704 -26.60 25.52 65.31
C GLN A 704 -26.55 24.04 65.72
N ARG A 705 -25.52 23.71 66.52
CA ARG A 705 -25.14 22.34 66.89
C ARG A 705 -26.01 21.75 68.01
N GLY A 706 -27.27 21.46 67.68
CA GLY A 706 -28.14 20.59 68.50
C GLY A 706 -27.73 19.11 68.43
N PRO A 707 -28.26 18.25 69.32
CA PRO A 707 -27.86 16.84 69.42
C PRO A 707 -28.34 15.95 68.26
N SER A 708 -29.34 16.39 67.48
CA SER A 708 -29.83 15.74 66.25
C SER A 708 -29.72 16.66 65.05
N ILE A 709 -29.49 16.09 63.85
CA ILE A 709 -29.65 16.79 62.58
C ILE A 709 -31.06 16.51 62.08
N ASP A 710 -31.90 17.54 62.03
CA ASP A 710 -33.30 17.38 61.66
C ASP A 710 -33.46 17.29 60.14
N TYR A 711 -34.36 16.42 59.69
CA TYR A 711 -34.52 16.09 58.27
C TYR A 711 -34.70 17.29 57.33
N PRO A 712 -35.56 18.30 57.62
CA PRO A 712 -35.70 19.48 56.76
C PRO A 712 -34.39 20.27 56.62
N LEU A 713 -33.57 20.32 57.68
CA LEU A 713 -32.28 21.00 57.64
C LEU A 713 -31.26 20.23 56.80
N LEU A 714 -31.24 18.89 56.88
CA LEU A 714 -30.38 18.05 56.04
C LEU A 714 -30.69 18.23 54.54
N VAL A 715 -31.98 18.23 54.17
CA VAL A 715 -32.38 18.45 52.76
C VAL A 715 -32.05 19.87 52.31
N PHE A 716 -32.22 20.89 53.18
CA PHE A 716 -31.87 22.27 52.85
C PHE A 716 -30.36 22.48 52.66
N LEU A 717 -29.52 21.85 53.50
CA LEU A 717 -28.06 21.85 53.36
C LEU A 717 -27.61 21.21 52.03
N PHE A 718 -28.23 20.09 51.64
CA PHE A 718 -27.90 19.43 50.38
C PHE A 718 -28.41 20.21 49.16
N LEU A 719 -29.61 20.81 49.24
CA LEU A 719 -30.10 21.74 48.23
C LEU A 719 -29.13 22.91 48.03
N ALA A 720 -28.68 23.54 49.13
CA ALA A 720 -27.69 24.60 49.08
C ALA A 720 -26.42 24.14 48.34
N PHE A 721 -25.86 22.98 48.69
CA PHE A 721 -24.67 22.43 48.01
C PHE A 721 -24.88 22.25 46.49
N ILE A 722 -26.01 21.70 46.05
CA ILE A 722 -26.33 21.53 44.62
C ILE A 722 -26.41 22.87 43.89
N ILE A 723 -26.92 23.92 44.54
CA ILE A 723 -26.96 25.28 43.98
C ILE A 723 -25.55 25.89 43.85
N HIS A 724 -24.61 25.58 44.75
CA HIS A 724 -23.21 26.01 44.60
C HIS A 724 -22.55 25.32 43.39
N ALA A 725 -22.82 24.04 43.17
CA ALA A 725 -22.33 23.32 41.98
C ALA A 725 -22.88 23.93 40.69
N LEU A 726 -24.16 24.32 40.68
CA LEU A 726 -24.79 25.03 39.56
C LEU A 726 -24.12 26.39 39.29
N HIS A 727 -23.92 27.21 40.33
CA HIS A 727 -23.27 28.53 40.21
C HIS A 727 -21.78 28.45 39.84
N LEU A 728 -21.07 27.39 40.24
CA LEU A 728 -19.70 27.14 39.80
C LEU A 728 -19.66 26.85 38.29
N LEU A 729 -20.65 26.09 37.80
CA LEU A 729 -20.81 25.81 36.37
C LEU A 729 -21.10 27.06 35.55
N THR A 730 -21.91 28.00 36.06
CA THR A 730 -22.20 29.27 35.39
C THR A 730 -21.00 30.22 35.40
N LEU A 731 -20.17 30.20 36.45
CA LEU A 731 -18.96 31.02 36.58
C LEU A 731 -17.83 30.57 35.63
N LEU A 732 -17.69 29.26 35.38
CA LEU A 732 -16.72 28.73 34.42
C LEU A 732 -17.01 29.10 32.95
N ALA A 733 -18.24 29.50 32.62
CA ALA A 733 -18.65 29.61 31.24
C ALA A 733 -17.95 30.74 30.44
N PRO A 734 -17.86 31.99 30.90
CA PRO A 734 -17.38 33.08 30.05
C PRO A 734 -15.88 33.07 29.72
N GLN A 735 -15.07 32.29 30.44
CA GLN A 735 -13.60 32.24 30.25
C GLN A 735 -13.15 31.22 29.18
N LEU A 736 -14.07 30.41 28.63
CA LEU A 736 -13.76 29.33 27.68
C LEU A 736 -14.38 29.52 26.29
N GLY A 737 -14.96 30.71 26.02
CA GLY A 737 -15.83 30.93 24.86
C GLY A 737 -17.22 30.36 25.15
N ASP A 738 -17.75 29.51 24.26
CA ASP A 738 -18.88 28.65 24.63
C ASP A 738 -18.31 27.32 25.20
N PRO A 739 -18.31 27.12 26.53
CA PRO A 739 -17.60 26.00 27.17
C PRO A 739 -18.18 24.66 26.74
N PHE A 740 -19.46 24.66 26.37
CA PHE A 740 -20.24 23.50 25.99
C PHE A 740 -19.84 22.94 24.61
N LEU A 741 -19.30 23.78 23.71
CA LEU A 741 -18.75 23.33 22.43
C LEU A 741 -17.41 22.60 22.59
N GLN A 742 -16.62 22.94 23.61
CA GLN A 742 -15.33 22.30 23.89
C GLN A 742 -15.45 21.10 24.84
N ALA A 743 -16.36 21.19 25.84
CA ALA A 743 -16.57 20.18 26.86
C ALA A 743 -18.07 19.80 26.95
N PRO A 744 -18.60 19.01 25.97
CA PRO A 744 -20.01 18.62 25.93
C PRO A 744 -20.54 17.97 27.23
N THR A 745 -19.68 17.25 27.96
CA THR A 745 -20.01 16.62 29.26
C THR A 745 -20.51 17.61 30.31
N LEU A 746 -20.17 18.89 30.19
CA LEU A 746 -20.62 19.95 31.10
C LEU A 746 -22.16 20.10 31.10
N HIS A 747 -22.84 19.78 29.99
CA HIS A 747 -24.30 19.75 29.94
C HIS A 747 -24.91 18.67 30.85
N LEU A 748 -24.27 17.51 31.02
CA LEU A 748 -24.77 16.43 31.89
C LEU A 748 -24.70 16.84 33.37
N VAL A 749 -23.65 17.58 33.74
CA VAL A 749 -23.51 18.16 35.10
C VAL A 749 -24.63 19.18 35.35
N TYR A 750 -24.94 20.04 34.37
CA TYR A 750 -26.07 20.97 34.46
C TYR A 750 -27.42 20.23 34.59
N GLN A 751 -27.66 19.23 33.75
CA GLN A 751 -28.87 18.39 33.79
C GLN A 751 -29.04 17.72 35.17
N PHE A 752 -27.96 17.15 35.73
CA PHE A 752 -27.96 16.55 37.07
C PHE A 752 -28.36 17.56 38.15
N CYS A 753 -27.65 18.71 38.22
CA CYS A 753 -27.84 19.70 39.27
C CYS A 753 -29.25 20.31 39.25
N VAL A 754 -29.81 20.59 38.08
CA VAL A 754 -31.16 21.17 37.97
C VAL A 754 -32.25 20.18 38.42
N ILE A 755 -32.20 18.92 37.95
CA ILE A 755 -33.20 17.91 38.35
C ILE A 755 -33.10 17.62 39.85
N SER A 756 -31.87 17.51 40.38
CA SER A 756 -31.60 17.34 41.81
C SER A 756 -32.16 18.51 42.65
N ALA A 757 -31.92 19.76 42.26
CA ALA A 757 -32.43 20.93 42.96
C ALA A 757 -33.98 20.95 43.02
N CYS A 758 -34.65 20.67 41.89
CA CYS A 758 -36.12 20.58 41.85
C CYS A 758 -36.67 19.46 42.75
N ALA A 759 -36.03 18.29 42.77
CA ALA A 759 -36.41 17.18 43.64
C ALA A 759 -36.21 17.49 45.14
N LEU A 760 -35.13 18.19 45.50
CA LEU A 760 -34.83 18.58 46.88
C LEU A 760 -35.77 19.68 47.39
N VAL A 761 -36.17 20.63 46.54
CA VAL A 761 -37.21 21.62 46.86
C VAL A 761 -38.57 20.94 47.09
N MET A 762 -38.91 19.91 46.33
CA MET A 762 -40.11 19.10 46.58
C MET A 762 -40.04 18.37 47.94
N LEU A 763 -38.90 17.74 48.27
CA LEU A 763 -38.72 17.07 49.56
C LEU A 763 -38.79 18.05 50.75
N LEU A 764 -38.32 19.30 50.59
CA LEU A 764 -38.52 20.35 51.59
C LEU A 764 -40.01 20.67 51.78
N ALA A 765 -40.76 20.87 50.69
CA ALA A 765 -42.20 21.15 50.76
C ALA A 765 -42.97 20.01 51.43
N GLN A 766 -42.65 18.75 51.09
CA GLN A 766 -43.19 17.56 51.73
C GLN A 766 -42.84 17.50 53.23
N SER A 767 -41.60 17.83 53.61
CA SER A 767 -41.16 17.79 55.02
C SER A 767 -41.87 18.85 55.88
N ILE A 768 -42.09 20.06 55.35
CA ILE A 768 -42.83 21.12 56.03
C ILE A 768 -44.31 20.75 56.16
N TYR A 769 -44.90 20.16 55.11
CA TYR A 769 -46.27 19.64 55.16
C TYR A 769 -46.43 18.54 56.23
N ALA A 770 -45.50 17.58 56.30
CA ALA A 770 -45.51 16.52 57.30
C ALA A 770 -45.43 17.07 58.73
N VAL A 771 -44.54 18.04 58.99
CA VAL A 771 -44.42 18.73 60.29
C VAL A 771 -45.73 19.43 60.68
N ILE A 772 -46.39 20.12 59.75
CA ILE A 772 -47.68 20.79 60.00
C ILE A 772 -48.78 19.78 60.38
N MET A 773 -48.86 18.65 59.68
CA MET A 773 -49.84 17.60 59.96
C MET A 773 -49.59 16.92 61.33
N GLN A 774 -48.34 16.58 61.61
CA GLN A 774 -47.94 15.87 62.84
C GLN A 774 -48.19 16.69 64.12
N TYR A 775 -48.06 18.02 64.07
CA TYR A 775 -48.02 18.84 65.28
C TYR A 775 -49.38 19.41 65.74
N LYS A 776 -50.45 19.36 64.93
CA LYS A 776 -51.72 20.03 65.30
C LYS A 776 -53.04 19.55 64.67
N CYS A 777 -53.08 18.43 63.95
CA CYS A 777 -54.30 18.05 63.22
C CYS A 777 -54.64 16.54 63.18
N ASN A 778 -54.02 15.70 64.02
CA ASN A 778 -54.45 14.32 64.28
C ASN A 778 -53.91 13.85 65.65
N ASP A 779 -54.74 13.22 66.49
CA ASP A 779 -54.26 12.53 67.72
C ASP A 779 -53.78 11.09 67.42
N ASP A 780 -54.21 10.50 66.30
CA ASP A 780 -53.71 9.21 65.83
C ASP A 780 -52.32 9.33 65.20
N LYS A 781 -51.39 8.53 65.70
CA LYS A 781 -50.00 8.44 65.22
C LYS A 781 -49.98 8.03 63.73
N PRO A 782 -49.40 8.83 62.82
CA PRO A 782 -49.16 8.38 61.46
C PRO A 782 -48.10 7.26 61.46
N GLU A 783 -48.29 6.25 60.60
CA GLU A 783 -47.29 5.21 60.37
C GLU A 783 -45.98 5.82 59.83
N PRO A 784 -44.81 5.23 60.17
CA PRO A 784 -43.53 5.72 59.64
C PRO A 784 -43.48 5.55 58.11
N PRO A 785 -42.93 6.53 57.37
CA PRO A 785 -42.81 6.42 55.92
C PRO A 785 -41.94 5.22 55.51
N LEU A 786 -42.27 4.63 54.37
CA LEU A 786 -41.75 3.33 53.89
C LEU A 786 -40.23 3.25 53.66
N CYS A 787 -39.49 4.33 53.85
CA CYS A 787 -38.04 4.36 53.95
C CYS A 787 -37.63 5.50 54.91
N SER A 788 -36.45 5.39 55.54
CA SER A 788 -35.94 6.45 56.42
C SER A 788 -35.74 7.77 55.66
N SER A 789 -35.78 8.91 56.35
CA SER A 789 -35.72 10.23 55.70
C SER A 789 -34.39 10.48 54.93
N PHE A 790 -33.33 9.77 55.31
CA PHE A 790 -32.07 9.74 54.55
C PHE A 790 -32.21 9.04 53.19
N CYS A 791 -32.94 7.92 53.14
CA CYS A 791 -33.19 7.12 51.95
C CYS A 791 -33.98 7.90 50.88
N SER A 792 -35.02 8.66 51.26
CA SER A 792 -35.77 9.51 50.31
C SER A 792 -34.89 10.61 49.70
N THR A 793 -34.01 11.23 50.48
CA THR A 793 -33.06 12.25 49.99
C THR A 793 -32.09 11.68 48.96
N LEU A 794 -31.52 10.51 49.25
CA LEU A 794 -30.56 9.84 48.38
C LEU A 794 -31.24 9.33 47.08
N PHE A 795 -32.46 8.79 47.17
CA PHE A 795 -33.18 8.28 46.00
C PHE A 795 -33.63 9.40 45.05
N PHE A 796 -34.38 10.40 45.54
CA PHE A 796 -34.90 11.48 44.69
C PHE A 796 -33.85 12.54 44.36
N GLY A 797 -32.91 12.83 45.27
CA GLY A 797 -31.89 13.87 45.09
C GLY A 797 -30.63 13.42 44.35
N ILE A 798 -30.34 12.11 44.27
CA ILE A 798 -29.11 11.58 43.62
C ILE A 798 -29.43 10.49 42.60
N ILE A 799 -30.10 9.39 42.98
CA ILE A 799 -30.28 8.22 42.09
C ILE A 799 -31.11 8.57 40.84
N ILE A 800 -32.28 9.22 41.00
CA ILE A 800 -33.12 9.59 39.85
C ILE A 800 -32.41 10.58 38.90
N PRO A 801 -31.81 11.70 39.36
CA PRO A 801 -31.00 12.57 38.50
C PRO A 801 -29.83 11.87 37.81
N ALA A 802 -29.14 10.94 38.48
CA ALA A 802 -28.05 10.16 37.89
C ALA A 802 -28.53 9.20 36.79
N LEU A 803 -29.68 8.54 36.98
CA LEU A 803 -30.27 7.64 35.97
C LEU A 803 -30.72 8.41 34.71
N LEU A 804 -31.35 9.58 34.90
CA LEU A 804 -31.81 10.44 33.80
C LEU A 804 -30.66 11.06 33.00
N THR A 805 -29.55 11.40 33.64
CA THR A 805 -28.34 11.89 32.94
C THR A 805 -27.57 10.77 32.26
N SER A 806 -27.45 9.59 32.90
CA SER A 806 -26.81 8.42 32.30
C SER A 806 -27.54 7.92 31.05
N THR A 807 -28.89 7.98 31.03
CA THR A 807 -29.66 7.60 29.83
C THR A 807 -29.55 8.64 28.72
N THR A 808 -29.52 9.95 29.04
CA THR A 808 -29.21 11.00 28.05
C THR A 808 -27.85 10.79 27.38
N TYR A 809 -26.81 10.47 28.18
CA TYR A 809 -25.47 10.19 27.65
C TYR A 809 -25.46 8.98 26.71
N PHE A 810 -26.05 7.86 27.13
CA PHE A 810 -26.08 6.62 26.36
C PHE A 810 -26.76 6.79 24.98
N PHE A 811 -27.96 7.38 24.95
CA PHE A 811 -28.70 7.56 23.69
C PHE A 811 -28.06 8.60 22.75
N ALA A 812 -27.43 9.65 23.29
CA ALA A 812 -26.66 10.60 22.47
C ALA A 812 -25.44 9.93 21.81
N GLN A 813 -24.70 9.11 22.56
CA GLN A 813 -23.53 8.39 22.03
C GLN A 813 -23.92 7.38 20.95
N GLN A 814 -25.03 6.66 21.11
CA GLN A 814 -25.48 5.64 20.14
C GLN A 814 -25.99 6.24 18.81
N SER A 815 -26.51 7.48 18.82
CA SER A 815 -27.16 8.11 17.65
C SER A 815 -26.25 8.99 16.79
N ARG A 816 -24.95 9.10 17.12
CA ARG A 816 -24.00 10.10 16.56
C ARG A 816 -24.50 11.55 16.65
N HIS A 817 -25.39 11.85 17.60
CA HIS A 817 -25.75 13.23 17.90
C HIS A 817 -24.69 13.82 18.82
N GLU A 818 -24.01 14.88 18.36
CA GLU A 818 -23.15 15.67 19.24
C GLU A 818 -23.99 16.14 20.44
N LEU A 819 -23.48 15.96 21.65
CA LEU A 819 -24.25 16.21 22.87
C LEU A 819 -24.73 17.67 22.98
N THR A 820 -24.01 18.60 22.33
CA THR A 820 -24.37 20.01 22.11
C THR A 820 -25.67 20.21 21.32
N ARG A 821 -25.99 19.32 20.37
CA ARG A 821 -27.23 19.38 19.56
C ARG A 821 -28.47 19.07 20.42
N VAL A 822 -28.34 18.10 21.34
CA VAL A 822 -29.41 17.64 22.24
C VAL A 822 -29.92 18.74 23.18
N PHE A 823 -29.08 19.75 23.48
CA PHE A 823 -29.46 20.90 24.33
C PHE A 823 -29.74 22.18 23.53
N THR A 824 -29.47 22.22 22.22
CA THR A 824 -29.77 23.38 21.34
C THR A 824 -31.02 23.18 20.48
N ARG A 825 -31.56 21.96 20.41
CA ARG A 825 -32.91 21.68 19.91
C ARG A 825 -33.79 21.12 21.01
N LEU A 826 -35.09 21.40 20.94
CA LEU A 826 -36.12 20.84 21.83
C LEU A 826 -36.47 19.39 21.42
N ASP A 827 -35.44 18.53 21.36
CA ASP A 827 -35.58 17.15 20.90
C ASP A 827 -36.31 16.28 21.94
N TRP A 828 -36.89 15.16 21.50
CA TRP A 828 -37.69 14.27 22.36
C TRP A 828 -36.93 13.80 23.62
N LEU A 829 -35.62 13.58 23.51
CA LEU A 829 -34.75 13.16 24.61
C LEU A 829 -34.58 14.26 25.67
N PHE A 830 -34.46 15.52 25.25
CA PHE A 830 -34.43 16.69 26.14
C PHE A 830 -35.78 16.88 26.86
N ILE A 831 -36.88 16.73 26.12
CA ILE A 831 -38.23 16.81 26.68
C ILE A 831 -38.46 15.71 27.73
N LEU A 832 -38.06 14.47 27.43
CA LEU A 832 -38.28 13.30 28.29
C LEU A 832 -37.36 13.27 29.53
N ASN A 833 -36.05 13.51 29.36
CA ASN A 833 -35.06 13.29 30.43
C ASN A 833 -34.69 14.53 31.24
N PHE A 834 -35.11 15.73 30.81
CA PHE A 834 -34.76 16.99 31.48
C PHE A 834 -35.97 17.87 31.78
N LEU A 835 -36.77 18.22 30.76
CA LEU A 835 -37.89 19.15 30.93
C LEU A 835 -39.04 18.53 31.74
N SER A 836 -39.52 17.35 31.34
CA SER A 836 -40.64 16.67 32.00
C SER A 836 -40.39 16.35 33.49
N PRO A 837 -39.25 15.74 33.90
CA PRO A 837 -38.99 15.45 35.30
C PRO A 837 -38.87 16.71 36.16
N SER A 838 -38.25 17.77 35.61
CA SER A 838 -38.13 19.07 36.30
C SER A 838 -39.50 19.70 36.56
N LEU A 839 -40.37 19.75 35.53
CA LEU A 839 -41.73 20.27 35.66
C LEU A 839 -42.59 19.42 36.62
N LEU A 840 -42.40 18.10 36.64
CA LEU A 840 -43.08 17.21 37.58
C LEU A 840 -42.73 17.57 39.03
N PHE A 841 -41.44 17.64 39.39
CA PHE A 841 -41.03 18.02 40.75
C PHE A 841 -41.45 19.45 41.12
N CYS A 842 -41.44 20.40 40.17
CA CYS A 842 -41.95 21.76 40.40
C CYS A 842 -43.46 21.77 40.69
N SER A 843 -44.26 21.02 39.94
CA SER A 843 -45.72 20.95 40.17
C SER A 843 -46.06 20.27 41.50
N LEU A 844 -45.37 19.18 41.87
CA LEU A 844 -45.51 18.53 43.17
C LEU A 844 -45.10 19.46 44.32
N THR A 845 -44.04 20.27 44.16
CA THR A 845 -43.67 21.32 45.12
C THR A 845 -44.84 22.30 45.34
N ILE A 846 -45.44 22.82 44.27
CA ILE A 846 -46.57 23.76 44.35
C ILE A 846 -47.76 23.11 45.05
N VAL A 847 -48.06 21.84 44.77
CA VAL A 847 -49.12 21.07 45.44
C VAL A 847 -48.86 20.93 46.94
N PHE A 848 -47.64 20.56 47.37
CA PHE A 848 -47.31 20.48 48.80
C PHE A 848 -47.34 21.86 49.48
N CYS A 849 -46.80 22.90 48.84
CA CYS A 849 -46.85 24.26 49.39
C CYS A 849 -48.31 24.74 49.58
N LEU A 850 -49.17 24.61 48.57
CA LEU A 850 -50.59 25.00 48.66
C LEU A 850 -51.36 24.14 49.69
N SER A 851 -51.08 22.84 49.76
CA SER A 851 -51.67 21.96 50.77
C SER A 851 -51.22 22.31 52.19
N SER A 852 -49.97 22.71 52.39
CA SER A 852 -49.45 23.15 53.69
C SER A 852 -50.04 24.49 54.14
N LEU A 853 -50.28 25.43 53.22
CA LEU A 853 -50.96 26.69 53.50
C LEU A 853 -52.45 26.48 53.85
N ARG A 854 -53.14 25.57 53.13
CA ARG A 854 -54.50 25.14 53.46
C ARG A 854 -54.58 24.44 54.82
N ALA A 855 -53.66 23.52 55.11
CA ALA A 855 -53.57 22.85 56.40
C ALA A 855 -53.31 23.84 57.55
N ALA A 856 -52.34 24.76 57.39
CA ALA A 856 -52.06 25.80 58.37
C ALA A 856 -53.28 26.70 58.65
N SER A 857 -54.02 27.08 57.61
CA SER A 857 -55.27 27.85 57.76
C SER A 857 -56.36 27.06 58.50
N ASN A 858 -56.61 25.81 58.08
CA ASN A 858 -57.66 24.97 58.67
C ASN A 858 -57.36 24.54 60.11
N CYS A 859 -56.11 24.20 60.45
CA CYS A 859 -55.73 23.88 61.83
C CYS A 859 -55.70 25.14 62.72
N SER A 860 -55.58 26.34 62.13
CA SER A 860 -55.66 27.62 62.87
C SER A 860 -57.07 27.99 63.33
N SER A 861 -58.15 27.43 62.75
CA SER A 861 -59.53 27.73 63.14
C SER A 861 -60.10 26.80 64.23
N ARG A 862 -59.35 25.75 64.62
CA ARG A 862 -59.80 24.72 65.58
C ARG A 862 -59.00 24.64 66.88
N ALA A 863 -57.83 25.29 66.99
CA ALA A 863 -56.90 25.06 68.09
C ALA A 863 -56.90 26.18 69.16
N SER A 864 -57.41 25.87 70.36
CA SER A 864 -57.49 26.78 71.52
C SER A 864 -56.26 26.76 72.44
N SER A 865 -55.04 26.77 71.89
CA SER A 865 -53.80 26.90 72.69
C SER A 865 -52.61 27.51 71.94
N SER A 866 -51.70 28.12 72.72
CA SER A 866 -50.77 29.18 72.30
C SER A 866 -49.46 28.70 71.67
N LEU A 867 -49.51 28.29 70.41
CA LEU A 867 -48.32 28.22 69.56
C LEU A 867 -48.66 28.66 68.12
N SER A 868 -47.93 29.64 67.60
CA SER A 868 -48.23 30.28 66.31
C SER A 868 -47.61 29.52 65.14
N LEU A 869 -48.45 29.08 64.19
CA LEU A 869 -48.01 28.35 62.98
C LEU A 869 -47.39 29.26 61.90
N SER A 870 -47.31 30.58 62.15
CA SER A 870 -46.77 31.59 61.23
C SER A 870 -45.39 31.25 60.65
N PRO A 871 -44.38 30.76 61.41
CA PRO A 871 -43.09 30.38 60.82
C PRO A 871 -43.21 29.28 59.76
N ALA A 872 -44.13 28.33 59.93
CA ALA A 872 -44.35 27.23 58.98
C ALA A 872 -45.06 27.72 57.71
N SER A 873 -46.12 28.52 57.85
CA SER A 873 -46.81 29.10 56.67
C SER A 873 -45.91 30.09 55.91
N HIS A 874 -45.09 30.87 56.62
CA HIS A 874 -44.10 31.76 55.99
C HIS A 874 -43.03 30.95 55.25
N SER A 875 -42.55 29.82 55.82
CA SER A 875 -41.62 28.91 55.13
C SER A 875 -42.22 28.39 53.82
N SER A 876 -43.48 27.94 53.82
CA SER A 876 -44.16 27.47 52.60
C SER A 876 -44.36 28.57 51.56
N SER A 877 -44.70 29.80 51.97
CA SER A 877 -44.80 30.95 51.06
C SER A 877 -43.45 31.35 50.46
N MET A 878 -42.37 31.31 51.24
CA MET A 878 -41.01 31.57 50.74
C MET A 878 -40.53 30.46 49.81
N LEU A 879 -40.90 29.19 50.06
CA LEU A 879 -40.56 28.06 49.19
C LEU A 879 -41.28 28.13 47.84
N LEU A 880 -42.53 28.62 47.81
CA LEU A 880 -43.27 28.92 46.58
C LEU A 880 -42.61 30.05 45.76
N LEU A 881 -42.06 31.08 46.42
CA LEU A 881 -41.28 32.12 45.75
C LEU A 881 -39.92 31.59 45.25
N LEU A 882 -39.27 30.72 46.02
CA LEU A 882 -37.98 30.11 45.67
C LEU A 882 -38.06 29.24 44.40
N ILE A 883 -39.13 28.45 44.24
CA ILE A 883 -39.31 27.61 43.04
C ILE A 883 -39.64 28.44 41.79
N LEU A 884 -40.36 29.55 41.93
CA LEU A 884 -40.60 30.50 40.83
C LEU A 884 -39.29 31.18 40.38
N LEU A 885 -38.43 31.58 41.32
CA LEU A 885 -37.12 32.14 41.02
C LEU A 885 -36.17 31.08 40.40
N LEU A 886 -36.21 29.83 40.87
CA LEU A 886 -35.43 28.74 40.28
C LEU A 886 -35.83 28.47 38.81
N LEU A 887 -37.15 28.41 38.53
CA LEU A 887 -37.67 28.27 37.17
C LEU A 887 -37.27 29.46 36.27
N GLY A 888 -37.38 30.69 36.78
CA GLY A 888 -36.93 31.89 36.06
C GLY A 888 -35.45 31.85 35.73
N HIS A 889 -34.59 31.43 36.67
CA HIS A 889 -33.15 31.29 36.47
C HIS A 889 -32.82 30.25 35.38
N ILE A 890 -33.48 29.08 35.39
CA ILE A 890 -33.29 28.03 34.37
C ILE A 890 -33.68 28.53 32.97
N VAL A 891 -34.82 29.23 32.84
CA VAL A 891 -35.29 29.78 31.56
C VAL A 891 -34.33 30.86 31.04
N LEU A 892 -33.95 31.81 31.88
CA LEU A 892 -33.04 32.90 31.50
C LEU A 892 -31.63 32.38 31.15
N PHE A 893 -31.17 31.29 31.78
CA PHE A 893 -29.92 30.62 31.42
C PHE A 893 -29.98 30.01 30.01
N VAL A 894 -31.07 29.32 29.65
CA VAL A 894 -31.23 28.69 28.33
C VAL A 894 -31.28 29.73 27.22
N PHE A 895 -31.99 30.85 27.41
CA PHE A 895 -32.10 31.90 26.40
C PHE A 895 -30.93 32.89 26.34
N ARG A 896 -29.88 32.72 27.17
CA ARG A 896 -28.73 33.64 27.29
C ARG A 896 -28.02 33.95 25.96
N ALA A 897 -28.07 33.02 25.00
CA ALA A 897 -27.34 33.12 23.73
C ALA A 897 -28.04 33.97 22.65
N TYR A 898 -29.34 34.28 22.82
CA TYR A 898 -30.20 34.78 21.75
C TYR A 898 -30.57 36.28 21.84
N SER A 899 -30.02 37.05 22.80
CA SER A 899 -30.52 38.40 23.08
C SER A 899 -29.49 39.36 23.66
N ASP A 900 -29.56 40.62 23.23
CA ASP A 900 -28.64 41.69 23.62
C ASP A 900 -28.88 42.23 25.04
N GLY A 901 -28.05 41.78 26.01
CA GLY A 901 -27.85 42.40 27.32
C GLY A 901 -29.00 42.28 28.35
N LEU A 902 -30.25 42.46 27.93
CA LEU A 902 -31.43 42.52 28.78
C LEU A 902 -31.68 41.20 29.53
N VAL A 903 -31.49 40.05 28.88
CA VAL A 903 -31.61 38.73 29.54
C VAL A 903 -30.48 38.51 30.57
N ALA A 904 -29.27 39.02 30.32
CA ALA A 904 -28.19 38.97 31.31
C ALA A 904 -28.51 39.82 32.55
N ALA A 905 -29.10 41.01 32.36
CA ALA A 905 -29.58 41.84 33.46
C ALA A 905 -30.73 41.17 34.26
N LEU A 906 -31.71 40.56 33.59
CA LEU A 906 -32.78 39.79 34.24
C LEU A 906 -32.24 38.57 34.99
N PHE A 907 -31.26 37.85 34.41
CA PHE A 907 -30.60 36.70 35.04
C PHE A 907 -29.88 37.11 36.34
N VAL A 908 -29.14 38.22 36.30
CA VAL A 908 -28.48 38.86 37.45
C VAL A 908 -29.48 39.23 38.55
N ILE A 909 -30.60 39.89 38.20
CA ILE A 909 -31.65 40.24 39.17
C ILE A 909 -32.27 38.99 39.79
N CYS A 910 -32.56 37.97 38.98
CA CYS A 910 -33.15 36.71 39.41
C CYS A 910 -32.21 35.95 40.38
N GLN A 911 -30.91 35.90 40.09
CA GLN A 911 -29.90 35.25 40.94
C GLN A 911 -29.73 35.95 42.30
N LEU A 912 -29.73 37.29 42.33
CA LEU A 912 -29.66 38.04 43.59
C LEU A 912 -30.93 37.89 44.42
N ALA A 913 -32.11 37.93 43.79
CA ALA A 913 -33.39 37.67 44.46
C ALA A 913 -33.46 36.26 45.05
N TYR A 914 -32.95 35.25 44.32
CA TYR A 914 -32.88 33.87 44.80
C TYR A 914 -32.05 33.74 46.09
N CYS A 915 -30.90 34.40 46.15
CA CYS A 915 -30.04 34.40 47.34
C CYS A 915 -30.74 35.05 48.55
N LEU A 916 -31.40 36.20 48.34
CA LEU A 916 -32.15 36.90 49.39
C LEU A 916 -33.30 36.07 49.96
N VAL A 917 -34.09 35.43 49.08
CA VAL A 917 -35.20 34.55 49.51
C VAL A 917 -34.68 33.31 50.21
N SER A 918 -33.52 32.76 49.80
CA SER A 918 -32.86 31.64 50.48
C SER A 918 -32.45 31.97 51.93
N PHE A 919 -31.92 33.18 52.18
CA PHE A 919 -31.62 33.64 53.54
C PHE A 919 -32.88 33.78 54.40
N ILE A 920 -33.94 34.36 53.85
CA ILE A 920 -35.20 34.56 54.57
C ILE A 920 -35.87 33.21 54.88
N PHE A 921 -35.87 32.27 53.92
CA PHE A 921 -36.34 30.91 54.13
C PHE A 921 -35.54 30.18 55.21
N ALA A 922 -34.21 30.25 55.19
CA ALA A 922 -33.36 29.67 56.22
C ALA A 922 -33.70 30.23 57.62
N GLY A 923 -33.89 31.55 57.73
CA GLY A 923 -34.33 32.20 58.98
C GLY A 923 -35.65 31.66 59.52
N TYR A 924 -36.65 31.43 58.65
CA TYR A 924 -37.91 30.80 59.06
C TYR A 924 -37.76 29.32 59.41
N LEU A 925 -36.92 28.56 58.68
CA LEU A 925 -36.62 27.15 58.97
C LEU A 925 -35.94 26.98 60.33
N PHE A 926 -34.94 27.82 60.65
CA PHE A 926 -34.28 27.85 61.96
C PHE A 926 -35.25 28.27 63.07
N ARG A 927 -36.15 29.22 62.82
CA ARG A 927 -37.19 29.61 63.79
C ARG A 927 -38.20 28.48 64.02
N LEU A 928 -38.58 27.73 62.98
CA LEU A 928 -39.44 26.56 63.11
C LEU A 928 -38.75 25.48 63.97
N ARG A 929 -37.48 25.19 63.70
CA ARG A 929 -36.63 24.28 64.48
C ARG A 929 -36.52 24.66 65.96
N TYR A 930 -36.29 25.95 66.25
CA TYR A 930 -36.24 26.47 67.63
C TYR A 930 -37.56 26.27 68.38
N MET A 931 -38.70 26.46 67.69
CA MET A 931 -40.03 26.24 68.26
C MET A 931 -40.33 24.74 68.48
N GLN A 932 -39.73 23.84 67.70
CA GLN A 932 -39.83 22.38 67.91
C GLN A 932 -38.99 21.91 69.10
N LEU A 933 -37.75 22.39 69.23
CA LEU A 933 -36.84 22.01 70.32
C LEU A 933 -37.29 22.52 71.69
N ASN A 934 -37.86 23.73 71.75
CA ASN A 934 -38.25 24.37 73.01
C ASN A 934 -39.77 24.32 73.27
N GLY A 935 -40.51 23.50 72.51
CA GLY A 935 -41.97 23.42 72.57
C GLY A 935 -42.51 22.93 73.91
N ASP A 936 -41.80 22.02 74.58
CA ASP A 936 -42.24 21.38 75.83
C ASP A 936 -41.89 22.19 77.10
N GLU A 937 -40.93 23.13 77.05
CA GLU A 937 -40.53 23.92 78.23
C GLU A 937 -41.23 25.29 78.34
N LEU A 938 -41.73 25.89 77.25
CA LEU A 938 -42.28 27.26 77.30
C LEU A 938 -43.77 27.33 77.71
N SER A 939 -44.17 26.49 78.65
CA SER A 939 -45.48 26.54 79.30
C SER A 939 -45.51 27.66 80.37
N THR A 940 -46.29 28.71 80.10
CA THR A 940 -46.62 29.86 80.97
C THR A 940 -45.51 30.88 81.32
N ARG A 941 -45.78 32.15 81.02
CA ARG A 941 -45.21 33.39 81.62
C ARG A 941 -43.67 33.56 81.66
N THR A 942 -43.10 34.31 80.69
CA THR A 942 -42.39 35.60 80.91
C THR A 942 -41.60 36.11 79.68
N ILE A 943 -42.28 36.73 78.70
CA ILE A 943 -41.59 37.44 77.58
C ILE A 943 -42.11 38.89 77.38
N GLU A 944 -43.34 39.22 77.75
CA GLU A 944 -43.93 40.56 77.51
C GLU A 944 -43.33 41.70 78.35
N THR A 945 -42.50 41.42 79.35
CA THR A 945 -41.92 42.42 80.27
C THR A 945 -40.53 42.94 79.91
N LYS A 946 -39.86 42.39 78.87
CA LYS A 946 -38.51 42.87 78.44
C LYS A 946 -38.48 43.67 77.13
N SER A 947 -39.55 43.69 76.35
CA SER A 947 -39.63 44.48 75.09
C SER A 947 -40.23 45.88 75.26
N ARG A 948 -41.00 46.12 76.33
CA ARG A 948 -41.76 47.37 76.53
C ARG A 948 -40.99 48.53 77.18
N ALA A 949 -39.73 48.32 77.58
CA ALA A 949 -38.95 49.29 78.38
C ALA A 949 -37.97 50.17 77.58
N VAL A 950 -37.91 50.05 76.25
CA VAL A 950 -36.91 50.73 75.39
C VAL A 950 -37.56 51.58 74.27
N LEU A 951 -38.90 51.55 74.15
CA LEU A 951 -39.66 52.13 73.02
C LEU A 951 -40.60 53.29 73.42
N SER A 952 -40.30 53.99 74.51
CA SER A 952 -41.08 55.12 75.02
C SER A 952 -40.35 56.48 74.97
N HIS A 953 -39.21 56.55 74.29
CA HIS A 953 -38.49 57.80 73.99
C HIS A 953 -38.02 57.81 72.54
N VAL A 954 -37.80 59.02 72.01
CA VAL A 954 -37.45 59.31 70.60
C VAL A 954 -38.60 59.02 69.61
N ASP A 955 -39.70 59.76 69.75
CA ASP A 955 -40.35 60.32 68.56
C ASP A 955 -41.05 61.67 68.84
N ARG A 956 -40.41 62.77 68.41
CA ARG A 956 -40.98 64.09 68.06
C ARG A 956 -39.88 65.13 67.79
N ARG A 957 -40.04 65.84 66.67
CA ARG A 957 -39.38 67.09 66.25
C ARG A 957 -40.29 67.76 65.20
N PRO A 958 -40.11 69.05 64.85
CA PRO A 958 -39.49 70.14 65.62
C PRO A 958 -40.49 71.29 65.87
N GLU A 959 -40.15 72.26 66.73
CA GLU A 959 -40.42 73.70 66.51
C GLU A 959 -39.74 74.56 67.60
N GLU A 960 -39.39 75.80 67.25
CA GLU A 960 -38.90 76.90 68.08
C GLU A 960 -39.96 78.03 68.08
N PRO A 961 -39.92 79.08 68.95
CA PRO A 961 -38.87 79.45 69.90
C PRO A 961 -39.34 79.65 71.35
N ASP A 962 -38.40 80.07 72.20
CA ASP A 962 -38.54 80.37 73.64
C ASP A 962 -39.23 81.73 73.92
N CYS A 963 -40.08 81.82 74.96
CA CYS A 963 -40.06 82.95 75.91
C CYS A 963 -40.99 82.81 77.14
N SER A 964 -40.49 83.34 78.26
CA SER A 964 -41.18 83.97 79.40
C SER A 964 -41.75 83.14 80.58
N ALA A 965 -41.05 83.32 81.71
CA ALA A 965 -41.58 83.61 83.06
C ALA A 965 -42.39 82.55 83.84
N LEU A 966 -41.70 81.89 84.79
CA LEU A 966 -42.28 81.47 86.07
C LEU A 966 -41.61 82.22 87.23
N LEU A 967 -42.32 83.19 87.79
CA LEU A 967 -42.01 83.78 89.09
C LEU A 967 -42.65 82.92 90.19
N HIS A 968 -41.84 82.21 90.98
CA HIS A 968 -41.84 82.30 92.45
C HIS A 968 -40.95 81.23 93.12
N SER A 969 -39.81 81.67 93.62
CA SER A 969 -39.15 81.14 94.83
C SER A 969 -39.65 81.96 96.05
N PRO A 970 -39.20 81.75 97.31
CA PRO A 970 -38.20 80.78 97.81
C PRO A 970 -38.57 80.04 99.13
N HIS A 971 -37.78 79.04 99.55
CA HIS A 971 -36.84 79.22 100.68
C HIS A 971 -36.00 78.00 101.11
N ASN A 972 -34.75 78.33 101.44
CA ASN A 972 -33.84 77.73 102.44
C ASN A 972 -33.06 76.44 102.12
N PRO A 973 -31.82 76.31 102.67
CA PRO A 973 -30.67 75.99 101.82
C PRO A 973 -29.63 75.09 102.52
N SER A 974 -28.35 75.36 102.23
CA SER A 974 -27.11 74.92 102.91
C SER A 974 -26.65 73.47 102.68
N ASP A 975 -25.58 73.40 101.86
CA ASP A 975 -24.32 72.67 102.10
C ASP A 975 -24.34 71.10 101.98
N ASP A 976 -23.34 70.43 101.40
CA ASP A 976 -22.04 70.89 100.87
C ASP A 976 -21.44 69.92 99.80
N LEU A 977 -20.23 70.26 99.30
CA LEU A 977 -19.21 69.35 98.71
C LEU A 977 -19.43 68.75 97.31
N SER A 978 -19.38 69.66 96.32
CA SER A 978 -18.49 69.63 95.14
C SER A 978 -17.83 68.32 94.65
N CYS A 979 -17.96 68.04 93.34
CA CYS A 979 -16.85 68.05 92.34
C CYS A 979 -17.33 67.56 90.96
N SER A 980 -17.68 68.45 90.02
CA SER A 980 -16.79 69.17 89.09
C SER A 980 -16.40 68.40 87.81
N SER A 981 -17.20 68.55 86.76
CA SER A 981 -16.91 68.13 85.38
C SER A 981 -16.53 69.31 84.49
N PHE A 982 -15.45 69.23 83.72
CA PHE A 982 -15.23 69.86 82.37
C PHE A 982 -13.77 69.60 81.93
N GLY A 983 -13.49 69.32 80.65
CA GLY A 983 -12.12 68.91 80.24
C GLY A 983 -11.88 68.56 78.77
N VAL A 984 -12.10 69.55 77.90
CA VAL A 984 -11.82 69.61 76.44
C VAL A 984 -10.45 69.06 75.97
N ASN A 985 -10.44 68.39 74.80
CA ASN A 985 -9.33 68.13 73.84
C ASN A 985 -8.07 67.29 74.24
N GLY A 986 -7.62 66.44 73.30
CA GLY A 986 -6.18 66.34 72.98
C GLY A 986 -5.53 64.95 72.87
N CYS A 987 -5.04 64.61 71.67
CA CYS A 987 -3.88 63.76 71.31
C CYS A 987 -3.43 62.54 72.17
N LYS A 988 -3.31 61.39 71.46
CA LYS A 988 -2.22 60.36 71.48
C LYS A 988 -1.53 59.95 72.80
N ASN A 989 -1.50 58.62 72.96
CA ASN A 989 -0.46 57.77 73.59
C ASN A 989 -0.26 57.85 75.13
N GLY A 990 -0.06 56.67 75.74
CA GLY A 990 0.75 56.56 76.98
C GLY A 990 0.18 55.65 78.07
N ASN A 991 0.44 54.34 77.97
CA ASN A 991 0.15 53.32 78.99
C ASN A 991 0.52 53.71 80.44
N GLY A 992 -0.17 53.12 81.42
CA GLY A 992 0.57 52.29 82.38
C GLY A 992 0.07 52.16 83.84
N ASN A 993 -0.73 51.11 84.10
CA ASN A 993 -0.78 50.34 85.36
C ASN A 993 -1.34 51.10 86.60
N THR A 994 -1.70 50.50 87.75
CA THR A 994 -1.27 49.25 88.42
C THR A 994 -2.33 48.60 89.33
N LEU A 995 -2.31 47.25 89.40
CA LEU A 995 -2.70 46.37 90.55
C LEU A 995 -4.19 46.35 91.02
N SER A 996 -4.76 45.26 91.58
CA SER A 996 -4.31 43.85 91.74
C SER A 996 -5.46 42.89 92.14
N SER A 997 -5.15 41.58 92.28
CA SER A 997 -5.98 40.47 92.82
C SER A 997 -6.96 39.80 91.83
N SER A 998 -6.99 38.46 91.64
CA SER A 998 -6.14 37.38 92.20
C SER A 998 -5.97 36.18 91.24
N TYR A 999 -4.71 35.76 91.06
CA TYR A 999 -4.21 34.45 90.59
C TYR A 999 -4.75 33.82 89.27
N TYR A 1000 -3.91 33.91 88.23
CA TYR A 1000 -3.51 32.77 87.39
C TYR A 1000 -2.02 32.90 87.01
N GLN A 1001 -1.27 31.79 87.06
CA GLN A 1001 0.16 31.62 86.78
C GLN A 1001 0.38 30.15 86.38
N SER A 1002 1.40 29.70 85.62
CA SER A 1002 2.45 30.36 84.82
C SER A 1002 3.11 29.30 83.89
N HIS A 1003 4.29 29.57 83.32
CA HIS A 1003 5.08 28.72 82.40
C HIS A 1003 4.49 28.53 80.98
N SER A 1004 5.19 28.62 79.84
CA SER A 1004 6.61 28.55 79.42
C SER A 1004 7.13 27.17 78.97
N SER A 1005 7.39 27.00 77.66
CA SER A 1005 8.63 26.40 77.14
C SER A 1005 8.74 26.51 75.61
N SER A 1006 9.96 26.41 75.11
CA SER A 1006 10.34 26.40 73.69
C SER A 1006 10.45 24.99 73.08
N HIS A 1007 10.74 24.96 71.78
CA HIS A 1007 11.50 23.95 71.01
C HIS A 1007 10.83 22.79 70.26
N ASN A 1008 11.15 22.79 68.96
CA ASN A 1008 11.61 21.68 68.12
C ASN A 1008 10.65 20.57 67.63
N ASN A 1009 10.85 20.24 66.34
CA ASN A 1009 11.12 18.91 65.77
C ASN A 1009 10.58 17.70 66.58
N GLN A 1010 9.91 16.73 65.95
CA GLN A 1010 10.62 15.88 64.98
C GLN A 1010 9.74 15.18 63.94
N VAL A 1011 10.35 14.98 62.77
CA VAL A 1011 10.00 13.94 61.81
C VAL A 1011 10.56 12.61 62.30
N ILE A 1012 9.67 11.64 62.58
CA ILE A 1012 9.96 10.21 62.79
C ILE A 1012 8.94 9.45 61.92
N VAL A 1013 9.25 8.71 60.84
CA VAL A 1013 10.41 7.91 60.37
C VAL A 1013 10.42 6.47 60.90
N ARG A 1014 10.13 5.53 59.98
CA ARG A 1014 10.19 4.05 60.13
C ARG A 1014 9.08 3.50 61.07
N SER A 1015 8.71 2.22 61.02
CA SER A 1015 9.44 1.08 60.45
C SER A 1015 8.56 -0.05 59.90
N LEU A 1016 8.93 -0.53 58.70
CA LEU A 1016 8.99 -1.92 58.20
C LEU A 1016 7.92 -2.98 58.56
N LYS A 1017 7.66 -3.82 57.53
CA LYS A 1017 6.95 -5.12 57.46
C LYS A 1017 5.49 -5.03 56.96
N SER A 1018 5.04 -5.84 56.00
CA SER A 1018 5.78 -6.86 55.22
C SER A 1018 5.12 -7.21 53.88
N THR A 1019 5.94 -7.49 52.87
CA THR A 1019 5.63 -8.36 51.72
C THR A 1019 5.23 -9.77 52.22
N PRO A 1020 4.32 -10.50 51.55
CA PRO A 1020 4.74 -11.24 50.34
C PRO A 1020 3.70 -11.32 49.19
N SER A 1021 4.21 -11.75 48.03
CA SER A 1021 3.50 -12.25 46.84
C SER A 1021 4.02 -13.67 46.51
N PRO A 1022 3.49 -14.41 45.50
CA PRO A 1022 2.22 -14.28 44.78
C PRO A 1022 1.20 -15.30 45.37
N PRO A 1023 0.86 -16.53 44.86
CA PRO A 1023 1.04 -17.20 43.55
C PRO A 1023 -0.28 -17.36 42.73
N PRO A 1024 -0.23 -17.69 41.42
CA PRO A 1024 -1.42 -17.90 40.57
C PRO A 1024 -1.72 -19.38 40.21
N LEU A 1025 -2.96 -19.66 39.79
CA LEU A 1025 -3.42 -20.85 39.03
C LEU A 1025 -4.40 -20.33 37.93
N MET A 1026 -4.41 -20.67 36.63
CA MET A 1026 -4.04 -21.83 35.78
C MET A 1026 -5.08 -22.96 35.68
N LEU A 1027 -5.18 -23.55 34.48
CA LEU A 1027 -6.10 -24.62 34.01
C LEU A 1027 -7.55 -24.16 33.71
N ASP A 1028 -8.24 -24.58 32.64
CA ASP A 1028 -7.85 -25.47 31.53
C ASP A 1028 -8.60 -25.23 30.19
N SER A 1029 -8.22 -25.96 29.14
CA SER A 1029 -8.81 -25.96 27.76
C SER A 1029 -9.72 -27.20 27.52
N PRO A 1030 -10.21 -27.62 26.31
CA PRO A 1030 -9.55 -27.64 24.97
C PRO A 1030 -10.48 -27.37 23.74
N ASN A 1031 -10.01 -27.76 22.53
CA ASN A 1031 -10.67 -27.82 21.21
C ASN A 1031 -10.84 -26.48 20.45
N GLY A 1032 -10.15 -26.21 19.32
CA GLY A 1032 -8.99 -26.87 18.71
C GLY A 1032 -9.17 -27.28 17.24
N PHE A 1033 -8.41 -26.65 16.33
CA PHE A 1033 -7.92 -27.23 15.07
C PHE A 1033 -6.60 -26.56 14.66
N SER A 1034 -5.74 -27.30 13.96
CA SER A 1034 -4.36 -26.93 13.56
C SER A 1034 -4.19 -27.22 12.07
N MET A 1035 -3.40 -26.47 11.29
CA MET A 1035 -1.97 -26.77 11.03
C MET A 1035 -1.25 -25.56 10.37
N THR A 1036 -0.16 -25.05 10.96
CA THR A 1036 1.27 -25.21 10.54
C THR A 1036 1.58 -24.74 9.10
N ALA A 1037 2.50 -23.82 8.76
CA ALA A 1037 3.93 -23.62 9.09
C ALA A 1037 4.67 -23.42 7.72
N SER A 1038 5.87 -22.82 7.55
CA SER A 1038 6.85 -22.16 8.45
C SER A 1038 7.99 -21.45 7.68
N LEU A 1039 8.49 -20.34 8.25
CA LEU A 1039 9.90 -19.85 8.30
C LEU A 1039 10.67 -19.39 7.03
N PHE A 1040 11.44 -18.28 7.21
CA PHE A 1040 12.86 -17.98 6.85
C PHE A 1040 13.48 -18.65 5.58
N GLU A 1041 14.29 -18.01 4.73
CA GLU A 1041 15.13 -16.79 4.79
C GLU A 1041 15.41 -16.30 3.31
N ARG A 1042 16.34 -15.43 2.85
CA ARG A 1042 17.55 -14.70 3.34
C ARG A 1042 17.78 -13.43 2.45
N ALA A 1043 18.67 -12.52 2.85
CA ALA A 1043 19.18 -11.39 2.02
C ALA A 1043 20.53 -11.70 1.31
N PRO A 1044 20.93 -10.92 0.30
CA PRO A 1044 22.34 -10.64 0.00
C PRO A 1044 22.70 -9.14 0.19
N MET A 1045 23.97 -8.79 -0.01
CA MET A 1045 24.60 -7.56 0.51
C MET A 1045 25.74 -7.07 -0.41
N VAL A 1046 26.04 -5.74 -0.41
CA VAL A 1046 27.21 -5.06 -1.04
C VAL A 1046 27.30 -5.19 -2.60
N SER A 1047 27.92 -4.30 -3.41
CA SER A 1047 28.77 -3.11 -3.15
C SER A 1047 28.63 -1.97 -4.18
N ILE A 1048 28.88 -0.75 -3.70
CA ILE A 1048 29.71 0.33 -4.30
C ILE A 1048 30.12 0.18 -5.79
N VAL A 1049 29.62 1.09 -6.65
CA VAL A 1049 30.37 2.19 -7.30
C VAL A 1049 29.48 3.44 -7.28
#